data_AF-A0A2U1N4A4-F1
#
_entry.id   AF-A0A2U1N4A4-F1
#
_cell.length_a   1.000
_cell.length_b   1.000
_cell.length_c   1.000
_cell.angle_alpha   90.00
_cell.angle_beta   90.00
_cell.angle_gamma   90.00
#
_symmetry.space_group_name_H-M   'P 1'
#
loop_
_entity.id
_entity.type
_entity.pdbx_description
1 polymer ?
#
loop_
_entity_poly.entity_id
_entity_poly.type
_entity_poly.pdbx_seq_one_letter_code
_entity_poly.pdbx_strand_id
1 'polypeptide(L)'
;MTNIYHKTLNQFSKLVRPATTLIPNTQTKPHSNLKHAINNIILSHPIHFHHPPYTKLLHGCIEQNAYNEAQILHKHLYDNGFSSNIHVNTKLVIMYAKFGDMGNARKVFDEMRERNLVTWGALVSGYVKNGYCEEGLRVFVKIGREGVKGNEFTYGSVLSACGSLRWLRCGMGVQGCVVKSGFCGDVFVECALVEMYLRCGKMEDAWCVFDGMVVKDLVSWNSMIGGFASLGFCDDAFVLFRLMLREGKTPDNFTMANVLMASARGKDLSNVTQLHGFVLKLGFESYNSLNGSLINAYSKKGSVRSADQIYRNMTEKDTVSCTALIAGYAREGNNSMDAVNLFIELRQVLMNVDNVILCSMVNICANSALLSLGKQIHALSLKCLAFHDVPMNNALIDMYSKSGEIFDACRVFDEMKAKNVISWTSLIAGYGKHGYGHNAIIVYKKMVNEGYEPNDITFLSLLFSCSHSGLIAEGRECFNNMVSKYNILPQAKHYSCMVDLLARGGEIEEAYHLIQKMHMKPDVSVWGAMLGACSVYGNVSIGEVAAKSLFDLDPRKSVNYVVLTNVYATAGLWDGVRDIRKFMKVKKLRKQSGFSLFESSSGKMEDVWRVFDAMVVKNLVSWNSMIAANSRVLIGMTLDNFTMASVLMASARGYAREGNNSMDAVNLYIELRQALMNVDTVILCSMKKPLHSWSSPSFSAHRRTTLVRSDMASTVAGSTASFSTQSLSTGEPVVSVDWLHANLREPDLKVLDASWYMPDEQRNPLQEYQVAHIPGALFFDVDGISDRTTNLPHMLPSEEAFAAAVSALGIENKDGVVVYDGKGIFSAARVWWMFRVFGHDRVWVLDGGLPRWRASGFDVESSASSDAILKASAASEAIEKVYQGQPVGPVTFQTKYQPDLVWTLEQVKKNTEDQTYQHIDARSKARFDGVAAEPRKGIRSGHVPGSKCIPFPQMLDSSQTLLPADQLQKKLEQEGISLDKPVMASCGTGVTACILALGLHRLGKTNVPVYDGSWTEWGAQEDTPVSTSTS
;
A
#
# COMPACT_ATOMS: atom_id res chain seq x y z
N MET A 1 -60.31 17.07 10.43
CA MET A 1 -61.78 16.86 10.47
C MET A 1 -62.08 15.37 10.53
N THR A 2 -62.29 14.94 11.77
CA THR A 2 -62.30 13.62 12.40
C THR A 2 -63.48 12.71 12.03
N ASN A 3 -64.21 12.96 10.93
CA ASN A 3 -65.45 12.24 10.61
C ASN A 3 -65.39 11.31 9.38
N ILE A 4 -64.25 11.24 8.70
CA ILE A 4 -63.99 10.25 7.63
C ILE A 4 -63.30 8.99 8.18
N TYR A 5 -62.69 9.09 9.37
CA TYR A 5 -61.91 8.00 10.01
C TYR A 5 -62.77 6.84 10.54
N HIS A 6 -64.05 7.05 10.83
CA HIS A 6 -64.92 6.00 11.40
C HIS A 6 -65.75 5.21 10.38
N LYS A 7 -65.87 5.67 9.12
CA LYS A 7 -66.70 4.98 8.11
C LYS A 7 -65.96 3.92 7.30
N THR A 8 -64.62 3.99 7.21
CA THR A 8 -63.82 3.03 6.41
C THR A 8 -63.39 1.78 7.19
N LEU A 9 -63.40 1.84 8.53
CA LEU A 9 -62.98 0.75 9.41
C LEU A 9 -64.00 -0.40 9.54
N ASN A 10 -65.27 -0.17 9.20
CA ASN A 10 -66.32 -1.19 9.29
C ASN A 10 -66.58 -1.98 7.98
N GLN A 11 -65.91 -1.64 6.87
CA GLN A 11 -66.02 -2.40 5.60
C GLN A 11 -64.85 -3.36 5.34
N PHE A 12 -63.74 -3.24 6.06
CA PHE A 12 -62.56 -4.11 5.87
C PHE A 12 -62.51 -5.35 6.78
N SER A 13 -63.42 -5.51 7.73
CA SER A 13 -63.44 -6.64 8.68
C SER A 13 -64.15 -7.92 8.16
N LYS A 14 -64.54 -7.99 6.88
CA LYS A 14 -65.30 -9.13 6.34
C LYS A 14 -64.67 -9.92 5.19
N LEU A 15 -63.44 -9.62 4.76
CA LEU A 15 -62.87 -10.27 3.56
C LEU A 15 -61.39 -10.64 3.66
N VAL A 16 -60.89 -11.12 4.80
CA VAL A 16 -59.66 -11.95 4.83
C VAL A 16 -59.77 -12.98 5.95
N ARG A 17 -60.00 -14.25 5.60
CA ARG A 17 -59.72 -15.39 6.48
C ARG A 17 -58.28 -15.85 6.17
N PRO A 18 -57.35 -15.91 7.14
CA PRO A 18 -56.13 -16.67 6.97
C PRO A 18 -56.41 -18.12 7.40
N ALA A 19 -56.41 -19.04 6.43
CA ALA A 19 -56.26 -20.46 6.71
C ALA A 19 -54.75 -20.76 6.78
N THR A 20 -54.20 -20.75 7.99
CA THR A 20 -52.86 -21.30 8.28
C THR A 20 -53.02 -22.50 9.17
N THR A 21 -53.13 -23.69 8.57
CA THR A 21 -52.83 -24.95 9.23
C THR A 21 -51.31 -25.08 9.31
N LEU A 22 -50.80 -25.06 10.54
CA LEU A 22 -49.45 -25.42 10.92
C LEU A 22 -49.11 -26.85 10.43
N ILE A 23 -48.05 -26.99 9.65
CA ILE A 23 -47.32 -28.25 9.47
C ILE A 23 -45.96 -28.08 10.16
N PRO A 24 -45.51 -28.99 11.05
CA PRO A 24 -44.27 -28.84 11.78
C PRO A 24 -43.05 -29.04 10.88
N ASN A 25 -42.07 -28.18 11.11
CA ASN A 25 -40.78 -28.09 10.46
C ASN A 25 -39.86 -29.24 10.91
N THR A 26 -39.65 -30.26 10.06
CA THR A 26 -38.50 -31.18 10.19
C THR A 26 -37.40 -30.72 9.22
N GLN A 27 -36.50 -29.89 9.73
CA GLN A 27 -35.27 -29.51 9.04
C GLN A 27 -34.35 -30.74 8.91
N THR A 28 -34.39 -31.38 7.75
CA THR A 28 -33.26 -32.17 7.23
C THR A 28 -32.66 -31.38 6.06
N LYS A 29 -31.33 -31.23 6.04
CA LYS A 29 -30.59 -30.41 5.06
C LYS A 29 -30.95 -30.81 3.61
N PRO A 30 -31.29 -29.88 2.70
CA PRO A 30 -31.71 -30.20 1.33
C PRO A 30 -30.63 -30.85 0.45
N HIS A 31 -29.34 -30.67 0.77
CA HIS A 31 -28.22 -31.24 0.01
C HIS A 31 -28.14 -32.77 0.02
N SER A 32 -28.68 -33.46 1.04
CA SER A 32 -28.57 -34.92 1.12
C SER A 32 -29.49 -35.63 0.11
N ASN A 33 -30.60 -35.00 -0.29
CA ASN A 33 -31.64 -35.65 -1.09
C ASN A 33 -31.31 -35.68 -2.59
N LEU A 34 -30.68 -34.61 -3.13
CA LEU A 34 -30.31 -34.54 -4.55
C LEU A 34 -29.16 -35.51 -4.88
N LYS A 35 -28.12 -35.53 -4.05
CA LYS A 35 -26.97 -36.43 -4.24
C LYS A 35 -27.38 -37.90 -4.10
N HIS A 36 -28.28 -38.20 -3.17
CA HIS A 36 -28.84 -39.55 -3.01
C HIS A 36 -29.74 -39.95 -4.19
N ALA A 37 -30.59 -39.05 -4.69
CA ALA A 37 -31.42 -39.29 -5.86
C ALA A 37 -30.60 -39.53 -7.14
N ILE A 38 -29.54 -38.76 -7.36
CA ILE A 38 -28.62 -38.93 -8.50
C ILE A 38 -27.88 -40.26 -8.39
N ASN A 39 -27.36 -40.60 -7.21
CA ASN A 39 -26.68 -41.88 -7.00
C ASN A 39 -27.62 -43.09 -7.17
N ASN A 40 -28.87 -43.01 -6.70
CA ASN A 40 -29.87 -44.08 -6.87
C ASN A 40 -30.23 -44.30 -8.36
N ILE A 41 -30.24 -43.24 -9.17
CA ILE A 41 -30.51 -43.33 -10.61
C ILE A 41 -29.29 -43.84 -11.37
N ILE A 42 -28.07 -43.46 -10.98
CA ILE A 42 -26.83 -44.00 -11.57
C ILE A 42 -26.69 -45.50 -11.29
N LEU A 43 -27.19 -45.97 -10.13
CA LEU A 43 -27.13 -47.38 -9.73
C LEU A 43 -28.26 -48.26 -10.30
N SER A 44 -29.32 -47.68 -10.89
CA SER A 44 -30.42 -48.43 -11.52
C SER A 44 -30.20 -48.54 -13.04
N HIS A 45 -30.22 -49.75 -13.60
CA HIS A 45 -30.04 -49.96 -15.04
C HIS A 45 -31.21 -49.36 -15.87
N PRO A 46 -30.96 -48.94 -17.13
CA PRO A 46 -31.63 -47.81 -17.80
C PRO A 46 -32.93 -48.13 -18.57
N ILE A 47 -33.71 -49.15 -18.19
CA ILE A 47 -34.74 -49.69 -19.10
C ILE A 47 -36.10 -48.96 -19.03
N HIS A 48 -36.38 -48.11 -18.03
CA HIS A 48 -37.74 -47.58 -17.82
C HIS A 48 -37.92 -46.07 -17.60
N PHE A 49 -36.88 -45.24 -17.62
CA PHE A 49 -37.08 -43.81 -17.37
C PHE A 49 -37.26 -43.00 -18.66
N HIS A 50 -38.49 -42.49 -18.85
CA HIS A 50 -38.78 -41.44 -19.81
C HIS A 50 -38.01 -40.13 -19.49
N HIS A 51 -37.97 -39.22 -20.46
CA HIS A 51 -37.39 -37.86 -20.39
C HIS A 51 -37.67 -37.01 -19.11
N PRO A 52 -38.84 -37.06 -18.45
CA PRO A 52 -39.19 -36.14 -17.36
C PRO A 52 -38.35 -36.25 -16.06
N PRO A 53 -37.98 -37.44 -15.54
CA PRO A 53 -37.08 -37.58 -14.39
C PRO A 53 -35.74 -36.85 -14.54
N TYR A 54 -35.07 -37.00 -15.68
CA TYR A 54 -33.75 -36.39 -15.91
C TYR A 54 -33.81 -34.87 -16.00
N THR A 55 -34.88 -34.32 -16.61
CA THR A 55 -35.05 -32.85 -16.66
C THR A 55 -35.40 -32.24 -15.31
N LYS A 56 -36.10 -32.96 -14.43
CA LYS A 56 -36.30 -32.55 -13.03
C LYS A 56 -35.00 -32.56 -12.23
N LEU A 57 -34.15 -33.57 -12.41
CA LEU A 57 -32.85 -33.63 -11.72
C LEU A 57 -31.90 -32.53 -12.20
N LEU A 58 -31.86 -32.27 -13.51
CA LEU A 58 -31.13 -31.13 -14.05
C LEU A 58 -31.65 -29.80 -13.48
N HIS A 59 -32.97 -29.67 -13.32
CA HIS A 59 -33.55 -28.49 -12.68
C HIS A 59 -33.16 -28.38 -11.21
N GLY A 60 -33.20 -29.47 -10.45
CA GLY A 60 -32.76 -29.52 -9.06
C GLY A 60 -31.27 -29.19 -8.90
N CYS A 61 -30.42 -29.59 -9.84
CA CYS A 61 -29.00 -29.21 -9.86
C CYS A 61 -28.83 -27.70 -10.05
N ILE A 62 -29.65 -27.07 -10.91
CA ILE A 62 -29.66 -25.61 -11.11
C ILE A 62 -30.10 -24.88 -9.84
N GLU A 63 -31.19 -25.33 -9.20
CA GLU A 63 -31.74 -24.69 -8.00
C GLU A 63 -30.78 -24.78 -6.80
N GLN A 64 -30.05 -25.89 -6.67
CA GLN A 64 -29.11 -26.12 -5.57
C GLN A 64 -27.67 -25.68 -5.88
N ASN A 65 -27.45 -25.07 -7.04
CA ASN A 65 -26.12 -24.71 -7.54
C ASN A 65 -25.08 -25.86 -7.48
N ALA A 66 -25.52 -27.09 -7.78
CA ALA A 66 -24.75 -28.32 -7.60
C ALA A 66 -24.00 -28.72 -8.89
N TYR A 67 -22.88 -28.04 -9.18
CA TYR A 67 -22.15 -28.19 -10.43
C TYR A 67 -21.55 -29.60 -10.64
N ASN A 68 -20.93 -30.17 -9.60
CA ASN A 68 -20.27 -31.47 -9.70
C ASN A 68 -21.27 -32.60 -9.97
N GLU A 69 -22.39 -32.58 -9.24
CA GLU A 69 -23.50 -33.49 -9.43
C GLU A 69 -24.11 -33.36 -10.84
N ALA A 70 -24.21 -32.13 -11.37
CA ALA A 70 -24.68 -31.89 -12.73
C ALA A 70 -23.75 -32.47 -13.80
N GLN A 71 -22.43 -32.40 -13.61
CA GLN A 71 -21.46 -33.01 -14.52
C GLN A 71 -21.53 -34.54 -14.51
N ILE A 72 -21.69 -35.16 -13.33
CA ILE A 72 -21.87 -36.61 -13.20
C ILE A 72 -23.15 -37.04 -13.92
N LEU A 73 -24.25 -36.30 -13.73
CA LEU A 73 -25.52 -36.56 -14.40
C LEU A 73 -25.42 -36.39 -15.92
N HIS A 74 -24.71 -35.37 -16.41
CA HIS A 74 -24.47 -35.18 -17.85
C HIS A 74 -23.68 -36.35 -18.45
N LYS A 75 -22.60 -36.80 -17.79
CA LYS A 75 -21.83 -37.96 -18.24
C LYS A 75 -22.71 -39.22 -18.30
N HIS A 76 -23.50 -39.46 -17.27
CA HIS A 76 -24.45 -40.58 -17.24
C HIS A 76 -25.48 -40.49 -18.39
N LEU A 77 -26.02 -39.31 -18.68
CA LEU A 77 -26.93 -39.11 -19.81
C LEU A 77 -26.27 -39.42 -21.16
N TYR A 78 -25.00 -39.05 -21.31
CA TYR A 78 -24.21 -39.33 -22.51
C TYR A 78 -23.98 -40.84 -22.69
N ASP A 79 -23.51 -41.51 -21.63
CA ASP A 79 -23.21 -42.95 -21.63
C ASP A 79 -24.46 -43.82 -21.88
N ASN A 80 -25.66 -43.30 -21.57
CA ASN A 80 -26.95 -43.98 -21.77
C ASN A 80 -27.69 -43.56 -23.04
N GLY A 81 -27.03 -42.92 -24.01
CA GLY A 81 -27.59 -42.66 -25.34
C GLY A 81 -28.59 -41.50 -25.43
N PHE A 82 -28.72 -40.66 -24.40
CA PHE A 82 -29.57 -39.46 -24.44
C PHE A 82 -28.94 -38.28 -25.19
N SER A 83 -27.74 -38.45 -25.77
CA SER A 83 -27.00 -37.43 -26.53
C SER A 83 -27.76 -36.91 -27.76
N SER A 84 -28.75 -37.65 -28.26
CA SER A 84 -29.60 -37.23 -29.39
C SER A 84 -30.90 -36.51 -28.98
N ASN A 85 -31.23 -36.45 -27.68
CA ASN A 85 -32.51 -35.91 -27.23
C ASN A 85 -32.49 -34.37 -27.13
N ILE A 86 -33.26 -33.70 -27.99
CA ILE A 86 -33.31 -32.23 -28.06
C ILE A 86 -33.71 -31.56 -26.74
N HIS A 87 -34.63 -32.15 -25.98
CA HIS A 87 -35.13 -31.57 -24.74
C HIS A 87 -34.16 -31.74 -23.58
N VAL A 88 -33.46 -32.88 -23.49
CA VAL A 88 -32.36 -33.07 -22.51
C VAL A 88 -31.22 -32.12 -22.81
N ASN A 89 -30.77 -32.07 -24.07
CA ASN A 89 -29.66 -31.23 -24.49
C ASN A 89 -29.97 -29.73 -24.32
N THR A 90 -31.20 -29.29 -24.63
CA THR A 90 -31.62 -27.90 -24.36
C THR A 90 -31.56 -27.58 -22.85
N LYS A 91 -31.96 -28.52 -21.98
CA LYS A 91 -31.87 -28.32 -20.53
C LYS A 91 -30.42 -28.34 -20.03
N LEU A 92 -29.53 -29.13 -20.64
CA LEU A 92 -28.09 -29.13 -20.39
C LEU A 92 -27.44 -27.79 -20.77
N VAL A 93 -27.81 -27.21 -21.92
CA VAL A 93 -27.36 -25.85 -22.33
C VAL A 93 -27.78 -24.81 -21.29
N ILE A 94 -29.05 -24.83 -20.86
CA ILE A 94 -29.56 -23.91 -19.82
C ILE A 94 -28.83 -24.13 -18.49
N MET A 95 -28.58 -25.38 -18.12
CA MET A 95 -27.89 -25.76 -16.90
C MET A 95 -26.46 -25.22 -16.88
N TYR A 96 -25.67 -25.49 -17.91
CA TYR A 96 -24.30 -24.98 -18.00
C TYR A 96 -24.26 -23.45 -18.07
N ALA A 97 -25.17 -22.82 -18.81
CA ALA A 97 -25.28 -21.37 -18.85
C ALA A 97 -25.64 -20.77 -17.47
N LYS A 98 -26.48 -21.43 -16.68
CA LYS A 98 -26.81 -21.01 -15.30
C LYS A 98 -25.61 -21.13 -14.35
N PHE A 99 -24.70 -22.06 -14.60
CA PHE A 99 -23.44 -22.20 -13.87
C PHE A 99 -22.32 -21.28 -14.37
N GLY A 100 -22.54 -20.52 -15.44
CA GLY A 100 -21.54 -19.65 -16.06
C GLY A 100 -20.52 -20.38 -16.95
N ASP A 101 -20.64 -21.70 -17.12
CA ASP A 101 -19.78 -22.47 -18.03
C ASP A 101 -20.33 -22.44 -19.46
N MET A 102 -20.12 -21.29 -20.11
CA MET A 102 -20.52 -21.12 -21.52
C MET A 102 -19.71 -22.00 -22.48
N GLY A 103 -18.55 -22.51 -22.07
CA GLY A 103 -17.73 -23.41 -22.88
C GLY A 103 -18.41 -24.76 -23.08
N ASN A 104 -18.84 -25.40 -21.99
CA ASN A 104 -19.58 -26.65 -22.09
C ASN A 104 -21.01 -26.46 -22.61
N ALA A 105 -21.68 -25.34 -22.29
CA ALA A 105 -22.98 -25.00 -22.89
C ALA A 105 -22.88 -24.96 -24.43
N ARG A 106 -21.80 -24.36 -24.96
CA ARG A 106 -21.56 -24.27 -26.40
C ARG A 106 -21.23 -25.63 -27.02
N LYS A 107 -20.42 -26.46 -26.37
CA LYS A 107 -20.11 -27.82 -26.86
C LYS A 107 -21.36 -28.67 -27.00
N VAL A 108 -22.19 -28.72 -25.95
CA VAL A 108 -23.46 -29.46 -25.99
C VAL A 108 -24.33 -28.96 -27.14
N PHE A 109 -24.42 -27.64 -27.33
CA PHE A 109 -25.17 -27.05 -28.43
C PHE A 109 -24.63 -27.42 -29.82
N ASP A 110 -23.31 -27.39 -30.00
CA ASP A 110 -22.66 -27.69 -31.27
C ASP A 110 -22.78 -29.19 -31.63
N GLU A 111 -22.84 -30.09 -30.63
CA GLU A 111 -23.06 -31.54 -30.81
C GLU A 111 -24.52 -31.92 -31.15
N MET A 112 -25.49 -31.03 -30.92
CA MET A 112 -26.89 -31.29 -31.25
C MET A 112 -27.10 -31.36 -32.77
N ARG A 113 -27.64 -32.50 -33.25
CA ARG A 113 -28.02 -32.69 -34.66
C ARG A 113 -29.22 -31.84 -35.08
N GLU A 114 -30.21 -31.73 -34.19
CA GLU A 114 -31.40 -30.91 -34.38
C GLU A 114 -31.43 -29.79 -33.34
N ARG A 115 -31.67 -28.55 -33.78
CA ARG A 115 -31.73 -27.36 -32.94
C ARG A 115 -33.01 -26.61 -33.26
N ASN A 116 -33.79 -26.32 -32.24
CA ASN A 116 -35.01 -25.52 -32.38
C ASN A 116 -34.79 -24.10 -31.82
N LEU A 117 -35.78 -23.22 -32.03
CA LEU A 117 -35.71 -21.84 -31.56
C LEU A 117 -35.49 -21.72 -30.04
N VAL A 118 -36.00 -22.68 -29.25
CA VAL A 118 -35.80 -22.70 -27.79
C VAL A 118 -34.34 -22.97 -27.45
N THR A 119 -33.67 -23.90 -28.14
CA THR A 119 -32.24 -24.16 -27.93
C THR A 119 -31.38 -22.97 -28.33
N TRP A 120 -31.68 -22.35 -29.48
CA TRP A 120 -31.00 -21.13 -29.94
C TRP A 120 -31.18 -19.97 -28.96
N GLY A 121 -32.42 -19.72 -28.53
CA GLY A 121 -32.74 -18.66 -27.55
C GLY A 121 -32.09 -18.91 -26.19
N ALA A 122 -32.00 -20.16 -25.74
CA ALA A 122 -31.31 -20.54 -24.51
C ALA A 122 -29.81 -20.21 -24.57
N LEU A 123 -29.16 -20.48 -25.70
CA LEU A 123 -27.74 -20.17 -25.89
C LEU A 123 -27.50 -18.65 -25.95
N VAL A 124 -28.33 -17.91 -26.70
CA VAL A 124 -28.25 -16.43 -26.76
C VAL A 124 -28.45 -15.83 -25.36
N SER A 125 -29.52 -16.22 -24.66
CA SER A 125 -29.78 -15.72 -23.30
C SER A 125 -28.64 -16.11 -22.34
N GLY A 126 -28.08 -17.31 -22.48
CA GLY A 126 -26.94 -17.79 -21.70
C GLY A 126 -25.70 -16.92 -21.89
N TYR A 127 -25.31 -16.63 -23.12
CA TYR A 127 -24.16 -15.75 -23.40
C TYR A 127 -24.38 -14.35 -22.83
N VAL A 128 -25.55 -13.75 -23.07
CA VAL A 128 -25.87 -12.38 -22.63
C VAL A 128 -25.88 -12.27 -21.11
N LYS A 129 -26.53 -13.21 -20.40
CA LYS A 129 -26.59 -13.19 -18.93
C LYS A 129 -25.23 -13.40 -18.25
N ASN A 130 -24.30 -14.05 -18.93
CA ASN A 130 -22.92 -14.24 -18.45
C ASN A 130 -21.94 -13.17 -18.96
N GLY A 131 -22.42 -12.08 -19.55
CA GLY A 131 -21.60 -10.94 -19.98
C GLY A 131 -20.96 -11.08 -21.36
N TYR A 132 -21.05 -12.24 -22.00
CA TYR A 132 -20.54 -12.50 -23.36
C TYR A 132 -21.51 -11.96 -24.44
N CYS A 133 -21.86 -10.68 -24.35
CA CYS A 133 -22.90 -10.05 -25.17
C CYS A 133 -22.60 -10.15 -26.68
N GLU A 134 -21.34 -9.98 -27.08
CA GLU A 134 -20.95 -10.05 -28.50
C GLU A 134 -21.15 -11.46 -29.08
N GLU A 135 -20.79 -12.50 -28.34
CA GLU A 135 -21.04 -13.89 -28.76
C GLU A 135 -22.53 -14.18 -28.85
N GLY A 136 -23.33 -13.65 -27.92
CA GLY A 136 -24.79 -13.71 -28.00
C GLY A 136 -25.35 -13.09 -29.30
N LEU A 137 -24.82 -11.93 -29.71
CA LEU A 137 -25.19 -11.28 -30.97
C LEU A 137 -24.73 -12.09 -32.20
N ARG A 138 -23.52 -12.70 -32.17
CA ARG A 138 -23.03 -13.57 -33.25
C ARG A 138 -23.94 -14.79 -33.44
N VAL A 139 -24.38 -15.41 -32.34
CA VAL A 139 -25.35 -16.50 -32.36
C VAL A 139 -26.68 -16.03 -32.96
N PHE A 140 -27.17 -14.84 -32.59
CA PHE A 140 -28.40 -14.28 -33.18
C PHE A 140 -28.31 -14.05 -34.69
N VAL A 141 -27.17 -13.55 -35.20
CA VAL A 141 -26.95 -13.43 -36.65
C VAL A 141 -27.01 -14.81 -37.33
N LYS A 142 -26.49 -15.86 -36.67
CA LYS A 142 -26.56 -17.24 -37.18
C LYS A 142 -28.00 -17.76 -37.22
N ILE A 143 -28.82 -17.47 -36.22
CA ILE A 143 -30.27 -17.79 -36.22
C ILE A 143 -30.93 -17.24 -37.49
N GLY A 144 -30.66 -15.96 -37.83
CA GLY A 144 -31.20 -15.33 -39.03
C GLY A 144 -30.71 -15.95 -40.34
N ARG A 145 -29.43 -16.38 -40.40
CA ARG A 145 -28.86 -17.05 -41.59
C ARG A 145 -29.45 -18.45 -41.82
N GLU A 146 -29.86 -19.14 -40.77
CA GLU A 146 -30.55 -20.44 -40.86
C GLU A 146 -32.05 -20.30 -41.16
N GLY A 147 -32.54 -19.07 -41.40
CA GLY A 147 -33.94 -18.81 -41.74
C GLY A 147 -34.90 -18.93 -40.55
N VAL A 148 -34.38 -19.05 -39.33
CA VAL A 148 -35.20 -19.14 -38.12
C VAL A 148 -35.54 -17.72 -37.65
N LYS A 149 -36.81 -17.44 -37.37
CA LYS A 149 -37.23 -16.16 -36.76
C LYS A 149 -37.07 -16.22 -35.25
N GLY A 150 -36.53 -15.15 -34.65
CA GLY A 150 -36.48 -15.00 -33.20
C GLY A 150 -37.89 -14.94 -32.60
N ASN A 151 -38.01 -15.36 -31.33
CA ASN A 151 -39.20 -15.12 -30.50
C ASN A 151 -38.97 -13.93 -29.54
N GLU A 152 -40.00 -13.59 -28.76
CA GLU A 152 -40.00 -12.51 -27.76
C GLU A 152 -38.78 -12.60 -26.81
N PHE A 153 -38.43 -13.80 -26.33
CA PHE A 153 -37.28 -14.02 -25.45
C PHE A 153 -35.94 -13.85 -26.14
N THR A 154 -35.83 -14.23 -27.42
CA THR A 154 -34.62 -14.05 -28.23
C THR A 154 -34.39 -12.56 -28.47
N TYR A 155 -35.41 -11.83 -28.92
CA TYR A 155 -35.32 -10.39 -29.17
C TYR A 155 -35.01 -9.61 -27.89
N GLY A 156 -35.68 -9.91 -26.77
CA GLY A 156 -35.37 -9.26 -25.49
C GLY A 156 -33.92 -9.48 -25.04
N SER A 157 -33.39 -10.69 -25.19
CA SER A 157 -31.98 -11.00 -24.85
C SER A 157 -30.99 -10.25 -25.75
N VAL A 158 -31.26 -10.17 -27.06
CA VAL A 158 -30.40 -9.49 -28.04
C VAL A 158 -30.45 -7.98 -27.86
N LEU A 159 -31.62 -7.40 -27.57
CA LEU A 159 -31.75 -5.98 -27.26
C LEU A 159 -31.01 -5.61 -25.98
N SER A 160 -31.10 -6.45 -24.94
CA SER A 160 -30.32 -6.30 -23.70
C SER A 160 -28.81 -6.37 -23.97
N ALA A 161 -28.36 -7.24 -24.88
CA ALA A 161 -26.98 -7.32 -25.33
C ALA A 161 -26.53 -6.02 -26.03
N CYS A 162 -27.32 -5.52 -26.98
CA CYS A 162 -27.06 -4.25 -27.67
C CYS A 162 -26.99 -3.08 -26.69
N GLY A 163 -27.89 -3.02 -25.71
CA GLY A 163 -27.90 -2.01 -24.66
C GLY A 163 -26.67 -2.11 -23.75
N SER A 164 -26.26 -3.33 -23.38
CA SER A 164 -25.06 -3.57 -22.56
C SER A 164 -23.77 -3.18 -23.28
N LEU A 165 -23.68 -3.41 -24.59
CA LEU A 165 -22.56 -2.99 -25.45
C LEU A 165 -22.65 -1.52 -25.91
N ARG A 166 -23.78 -0.85 -25.66
CA ARG A 166 -24.12 0.50 -26.16
C ARG A 166 -24.04 0.61 -27.70
N TRP A 167 -24.38 -0.47 -28.40
CA TRP A 167 -24.35 -0.54 -29.86
C TRP A 167 -25.68 -0.10 -30.47
N LEU A 168 -25.92 1.21 -30.49
CA LEU A 168 -27.18 1.79 -30.95
C LEU A 168 -27.61 1.31 -32.35
N ARG A 169 -26.69 1.33 -33.33
CA ARG A 169 -27.00 0.90 -34.71
C ARG A 169 -27.45 -0.56 -34.79
N CYS A 170 -26.81 -1.44 -34.00
CA CYS A 170 -27.20 -2.84 -33.94
C CYS A 170 -28.58 -2.98 -33.30
N GLY A 171 -28.82 -2.28 -32.19
CA GLY A 171 -30.13 -2.23 -31.52
C GLY A 171 -31.26 -1.78 -32.44
N MET A 172 -31.06 -0.70 -33.22
CA MET A 172 -32.02 -0.23 -34.22
C MET A 172 -32.27 -1.27 -35.32
N GLY A 173 -31.23 -1.98 -35.77
CA GLY A 173 -31.38 -3.10 -36.71
C GLY A 173 -32.24 -4.23 -36.16
N VAL A 174 -32.04 -4.58 -34.88
CA VAL A 174 -32.84 -5.59 -34.17
C VAL A 174 -34.28 -5.13 -33.98
N GLN A 175 -34.53 -3.86 -33.69
CA GLN A 175 -35.88 -3.29 -33.68
C GLN A 175 -36.56 -3.45 -35.05
N GLY A 176 -35.84 -3.22 -36.15
CA GLY A 176 -36.35 -3.48 -37.50
C GLY A 176 -36.77 -4.94 -37.69
N CYS A 177 -36.04 -5.90 -37.11
CA CYS A 177 -36.41 -7.32 -37.10
C CYS A 177 -37.65 -7.57 -36.24
N VAL A 178 -37.75 -6.98 -35.05
CA VAL A 178 -38.94 -7.06 -34.17
C VAL A 178 -40.19 -6.61 -34.91
N VAL A 179 -40.12 -5.48 -35.62
CA VAL A 179 -41.22 -4.95 -36.42
C VAL A 179 -41.61 -5.91 -37.53
N LYS A 180 -40.64 -6.40 -38.30
CA LYS A 180 -40.89 -7.36 -39.40
C LYS A 180 -41.39 -8.72 -38.93
N SER A 181 -41.10 -9.09 -37.68
CA SER A 181 -41.54 -10.36 -37.07
C SER A 181 -42.89 -10.27 -36.38
N GLY A 182 -43.52 -9.08 -36.30
CA GLY A 182 -44.84 -8.91 -35.70
C GLY A 182 -44.85 -8.90 -34.17
N PHE A 183 -43.70 -8.62 -33.54
CA PHE A 183 -43.60 -8.47 -32.08
C PHE A 183 -43.75 -7.01 -31.62
N CYS A 184 -44.25 -6.11 -32.48
CA CYS A 184 -44.70 -4.78 -32.07
C CYS A 184 -45.95 -4.91 -31.20
N GLY A 185 -45.95 -4.30 -30.01
CA GLY A 185 -47.01 -4.47 -29.01
C GLY A 185 -46.76 -5.58 -27.98
N ASP A 186 -45.69 -6.37 -28.13
CA ASP A 186 -45.27 -7.29 -27.07
C ASP A 186 -44.58 -6.48 -25.96
N VAL A 187 -45.23 -6.41 -24.78
CA VAL A 187 -44.77 -5.60 -23.64
C VAL A 187 -43.36 -5.98 -23.20
N PHE A 188 -42.96 -7.25 -23.30
CA PHE A 188 -41.62 -7.69 -22.91
C PHE A 188 -40.54 -7.19 -23.87
N VAL A 189 -40.80 -7.27 -25.18
CA VAL A 189 -39.89 -6.76 -26.21
C VAL A 189 -39.83 -5.23 -26.20
N GLU A 190 -40.96 -4.54 -26.01
CA GLU A 190 -41.02 -3.07 -25.92
C GLU A 190 -40.29 -2.56 -24.66
N CYS A 191 -40.43 -3.23 -23.51
CA CYS A 191 -39.62 -2.95 -22.33
C CYS A 191 -38.11 -3.07 -22.61
N ALA A 192 -37.69 -4.12 -23.33
CA ALA A 192 -36.29 -4.33 -23.70
C ALA A 192 -35.77 -3.27 -24.70
N LEU A 193 -36.63 -2.78 -25.61
CA LEU A 193 -36.32 -1.67 -26.52
C LEU A 193 -36.11 -0.36 -25.75
N VAL A 194 -37.00 -0.04 -24.81
CA VAL A 194 -36.88 1.10 -23.91
C VAL A 194 -35.54 1.04 -23.16
N GLU A 195 -35.23 -0.09 -22.53
CA GLU A 195 -33.96 -0.28 -21.81
C GLU A 195 -32.73 -0.12 -22.72
N MET A 196 -32.78 -0.67 -23.94
CA MET A 196 -31.71 -0.56 -24.93
C MET A 196 -31.44 0.90 -25.31
N TYR A 197 -32.48 1.68 -25.61
CA TYR A 197 -32.36 3.10 -25.94
C TYR A 197 -31.85 3.92 -24.75
N LEU A 198 -32.35 3.67 -23.55
CA LEU A 198 -31.89 4.35 -22.32
C LEU A 198 -30.39 4.07 -22.08
N ARG A 199 -29.95 2.81 -22.17
CA ARG A 199 -28.52 2.45 -22.02
C ARG A 199 -27.63 3.04 -23.12
N CYS A 200 -28.17 3.29 -24.32
CA CYS A 200 -27.48 3.98 -25.40
C CYS A 200 -27.53 5.52 -25.29
N GLY A 201 -28.15 6.07 -24.25
CA GLY A 201 -28.23 7.53 -24.03
C GLY A 201 -29.23 8.24 -24.94
N LYS A 202 -30.24 7.52 -25.47
CA LYS A 202 -31.28 8.05 -26.37
C LYS A 202 -32.63 8.13 -25.67
N MET A 203 -32.78 9.15 -24.80
CA MET A 203 -33.98 9.31 -23.97
C MET A 203 -35.24 9.61 -24.78
N GLU A 204 -35.14 10.42 -25.83
CA GLU A 204 -36.28 10.75 -26.70
C GLU A 204 -36.81 9.51 -27.43
N ASP A 205 -35.91 8.69 -27.99
CA ASP A 205 -36.29 7.44 -28.64
C ASP A 205 -36.91 6.45 -27.65
N ALA A 206 -36.37 6.35 -26.42
CA ALA A 206 -36.95 5.54 -25.36
C ALA A 206 -38.34 6.02 -24.96
N TRP A 207 -38.54 7.34 -24.86
CA TRP A 207 -39.85 7.95 -24.59
C TRP A 207 -40.84 7.66 -25.72
N CYS A 208 -40.43 7.78 -26.98
CA CYS A 208 -41.27 7.46 -28.14
C CYS A 208 -41.75 5.99 -28.12
N VAL A 209 -40.86 5.05 -27.80
CA VAL A 209 -41.25 3.64 -27.65
C VAL A 209 -42.21 3.47 -26.48
N PHE A 210 -41.90 4.05 -25.33
CA PHE A 210 -42.74 3.94 -24.14
C PHE A 210 -44.14 4.54 -24.33
N ASP A 211 -44.23 5.75 -24.87
CA ASP A 211 -45.49 6.44 -25.15
C ASP A 211 -46.36 5.64 -26.12
N GLY A 212 -45.72 5.04 -27.14
CA GLY A 212 -46.37 4.17 -28.11
C GLY A 212 -46.86 2.81 -27.58
N MET A 213 -46.47 2.40 -26.37
CA MET A 213 -46.94 1.13 -25.77
C MET A 213 -48.44 1.17 -25.49
N VAL A 214 -49.18 0.19 -26.03
CA VAL A 214 -50.65 0.07 -25.85
C VAL A 214 -51.01 -0.22 -24.40
N VAL A 215 -50.21 -1.06 -23.73
CA VAL A 215 -50.39 -1.40 -22.31
C VAL A 215 -49.09 -1.11 -21.58
N LYS A 216 -49.14 -0.11 -20.68
CA LYS A 216 -48.04 0.23 -19.77
C LYS A 216 -48.26 -0.48 -18.43
N ASP A 217 -47.52 -1.55 -18.20
CA ASP A 217 -47.49 -2.28 -16.93
C ASP A 217 -46.45 -1.69 -15.96
N LEU A 218 -46.39 -2.19 -14.72
CA LEU A 218 -45.42 -1.70 -13.74
C LEU A 218 -43.96 -1.87 -14.21
N VAL A 219 -43.67 -2.90 -14.99
CA VAL A 219 -42.31 -3.17 -15.51
C VAL A 219 -41.88 -2.06 -16.48
N SER A 220 -42.74 -1.67 -17.41
CA SER A 220 -42.48 -0.57 -18.35
C SER A 220 -42.26 0.78 -17.64
N TRP A 221 -43.08 1.10 -16.63
CA TRP A 221 -42.91 2.31 -15.79
C TRP A 221 -41.60 2.27 -15.01
N ASN A 222 -41.27 1.12 -14.41
CA ASN A 222 -40.03 0.92 -13.66
C ASN A 222 -38.79 1.05 -14.54
N SER A 223 -38.83 0.54 -15.77
CA SER A 223 -37.75 0.68 -16.76
C SER A 223 -37.49 2.15 -17.10
N MET A 224 -38.55 2.94 -17.31
CA MET A 224 -38.43 4.38 -17.58
C MET A 224 -37.90 5.14 -16.37
N ILE A 225 -38.53 5.02 -15.21
CA ILE A 225 -38.13 5.74 -13.99
C ILE A 225 -36.67 5.37 -13.62
N GLY A 226 -36.35 4.07 -13.60
CA GLY A 226 -35.02 3.57 -13.28
C GLY A 226 -33.96 4.00 -14.29
N GLY A 227 -34.28 3.99 -15.59
CA GLY A 227 -33.34 4.43 -16.63
C GLY A 227 -33.01 5.92 -16.53
N PHE A 228 -34.02 6.79 -16.40
CA PHE A 228 -33.80 8.23 -16.17
C PHE A 228 -33.02 8.49 -14.88
N ALA A 229 -33.37 7.81 -13.79
CA ALA A 229 -32.66 7.90 -12.51
C ALA A 229 -31.18 7.49 -12.62
N SER A 230 -30.89 6.37 -13.29
CA SER A 230 -29.53 5.85 -13.45
C SER A 230 -28.62 6.77 -14.28
N LEU A 231 -29.20 7.45 -15.27
CA LEU A 231 -28.51 8.37 -16.18
C LEU A 231 -28.37 9.79 -15.62
N GLY A 232 -29.03 10.09 -14.50
CA GLY A 232 -28.90 11.35 -13.77
C GLY A 232 -29.97 12.39 -14.08
N PHE A 233 -30.98 12.04 -14.88
CA PHE A 233 -32.16 12.86 -15.14
C PHE A 233 -33.16 12.70 -13.99
N CYS A 234 -32.77 13.14 -12.81
CA CYS A 234 -33.50 12.87 -11.57
C CYS A 234 -34.86 13.57 -11.52
N ASP A 235 -34.94 14.81 -12.01
CA ASP A 235 -36.20 15.57 -12.04
C ASP A 235 -37.23 14.91 -12.97
N ASP A 236 -36.80 14.46 -14.16
CA ASP A 236 -37.63 13.72 -15.09
C ASP A 236 -38.11 12.39 -14.50
N ALA A 237 -37.25 11.67 -13.76
CA ALA A 237 -37.65 10.46 -13.05
C ALA A 237 -38.76 10.72 -12.02
N PHE A 238 -38.73 11.87 -11.31
CA PHE A 238 -39.81 12.29 -10.42
C PHE A 238 -41.08 12.69 -11.18
N VAL A 239 -40.96 13.32 -12.35
CA VAL A 239 -42.10 13.62 -13.23
C VAL A 239 -42.78 12.33 -13.69
N LEU A 240 -42.01 11.34 -14.15
CA LEU A 240 -42.51 10.02 -14.52
C LEU A 240 -43.21 9.30 -13.36
N PHE A 241 -42.63 9.36 -12.17
CA PHE A 241 -43.27 8.80 -10.96
C PHE A 241 -44.61 9.47 -10.64
N ARG A 242 -44.70 10.79 -10.75
CA ARG A 242 -45.95 11.53 -10.55
C ARG A 242 -46.99 11.21 -11.64
N LEU A 243 -46.57 11.01 -12.88
CA LEU A 243 -47.45 10.58 -13.98
C LEU A 243 -48.01 9.18 -13.72
N MET A 244 -47.16 8.22 -13.34
CA MET A 244 -47.56 6.87 -12.94
C MET A 244 -48.65 6.89 -11.86
N LEU A 245 -48.47 7.73 -10.82
CA LEU A 245 -49.47 7.89 -9.75
C LEU A 245 -50.78 8.52 -10.25
N ARG A 246 -50.72 9.48 -11.18
CA ARG A 246 -51.90 10.11 -11.79
C ARG A 246 -52.70 9.14 -12.66
N GLU A 247 -52.03 8.18 -13.30
CA GLU A 247 -52.68 7.08 -14.03
C GLU A 247 -53.25 5.98 -13.11
N GLY A 248 -53.20 6.18 -11.78
CA GLY A 248 -53.77 5.27 -10.81
C GLY A 248 -52.97 3.98 -10.61
N LYS A 249 -51.71 3.92 -11.08
CA LYS A 249 -50.83 2.79 -10.83
C LYS A 249 -50.28 2.87 -9.41
N THR A 250 -50.36 1.77 -8.67
CA THR A 250 -49.79 1.65 -7.33
C THR A 250 -48.30 1.31 -7.43
N PRO A 251 -47.40 2.11 -6.84
CA PRO A 251 -45.96 1.81 -6.82
C PRO A 251 -45.67 0.50 -6.08
N ASP A 252 -44.76 -0.29 -6.63
CA ASP A 252 -44.18 -1.45 -5.97
C ASP A 252 -42.83 -1.12 -5.32
N ASN A 253 -42.22 -2.11 -4.66
CA ASN A 253 -40.90 -1.97 -4.04
C ASN A 253 -39.82 -1.56 -5.05
N PHE A 254 -39.88 -2.03 -6.29
CA PHE A 254 -38.95 -1.66 -7.36
C PHE A 254 -39.13 -0.20 -7.81
N THR A 255 -40.36 0.26 -7.93
CA THR A 255 -40.69 1.67 -8.21
C THR A 255 -40.05 2.55 -7.16
N MET A 256 -40.27 2.22 -5.88
CA MET A 256 -39.73 2.99 -4.76
C MET A 256 -38.20 3.00 -4.74
N ALA A 257 -37.55 1.87 -5.02
CA ALA A 257 -36.10 1.80 -5.14
C ALA A 257 -35.54 2.70 -6.26
N ASN A 258 -36.19 2.71 -7.43
CA ASN A 258 -35.80 3.56 -8.57
C ASN A 258 -35.96 5.06 -8.27
N VAL A 259 -37.06 5.45 -7.63
CA VAL A 259 -37.30 6.85 -7.23
C VAL A 259 -36.34 7.29 -6.10
N LEU A 260 -36.04 6.40 -5.16
CA LEU A 260 -35.00 6.65 -4.15
C LEU A 260 -33.61 6.82 -4.79
N MET A 261 -33.28 6.04 -5.83
CA MET A 261 -32.06 6.22 -6.60
C MET A 261 -31.97 7.61 -7.24
N ALA A 262 -33.06 8.09 -7.84
CA ALA A 262 -33.13 9.46 -8.38
C ALA A 262 -32.97 10.49 -7.25
N SER A 263 -33.61 10.27 -6.10
CA SER A 263 -33.52 11.17 -4.94
C SER A 263 -32.12 11.27 -4.35
N ALA A 264 -31.30 10.22 -4.49
CA ALA A 264 -29.96 10.14 -3.90
C ALA A 264 -28.94 11.07 -4.59
N ARG A 265 -29.24 11.63 -5.77
CA ARG A 265 -28.40 12.60 -6.47
C ARG A 265 -28.94 14.02 -6.21
N GLY A 266 -28.15 14.87 -5.56
CA GLY A 266 -28.52 16.24 -5.14
C GLY A 266 -28.26 16.51 -3.65
N LYS A 267 -28.36 17.76 -3.18
CA LYS A 267 -28.06 18.10 -1.77
C LYS A 267 -29.25 18.01 -0.81
N ASP A 268 -30.48 18.07 -1.30
CA ASP A 268 -31.67 18.12 -0.45
C ASP A 268 -32.07 16.74 0.10
N LEU A 269 -32.33 16.69 1.41
CA LEU A 269 -32.77 15.51 2.18
C LEU A 269 -34.31 15.35 2.17
N SER A 270 -35.05 16.43 1.86
CA SER A 270 -36.52 16.47 1.91
C SER A 270 -37.17 15.36 1.08
N ASN A 271 -36.71 15.16 -0.15
CA ASN A 271 -37.25 14.12 -1.03
C ASN A 271 -37.08 12.70 -0.45
N VAL A 272 -35.92 12.40 0.15
CA VAL A 272 -35.66 11.08 0.77
C VAL A 272 -36.60 10.86 1.95
N THR A 273 -36.80 11.88 2.80
CA THR A 273 -37.72 11.77 3.96
C THR A 273 -39.18 11.59 3.56
N GLN A 274 -39.64 12.27 2.51
CA GLN A 274 -41.00 12.12 1.99
C GLN A 274 -41.22 10.72 1.40
N LEU A 275 -40.25 10.23 0.62
CA LEU A 275 -40.29 8.87 0.05
C LEU A 275 -40.26 7.81 1.14
N HIS A 276 -39.44 7.98 2.19
CA HIS A 276 -39.42 7.08 3.34
C HIS A 276 -40.79 7.05 4.06
N GLY A 277 -41.44 8.19 4.27
CA GLY A 277 -42.81 8.23 4.79
C GLY A 277 -43.82 7.50 3.88
N PHE A 278 -43.64 7.57 2.56
CA PHE A 278 -44.47 6.86 1.60
C PHE A 278 -44.23 5.34 1.65
N VAL A 279 -42.98 4.90 1.81
CA VAL A 279 -42.59 3.49 2.03
C VAL A 279 -43.30 2.91 3.25
N LEU A 280 -43.29 3.63 4.38
CA LEU A 280 -43.98 3.22 5.61
C LEU A 280 -45.51 3.14 5.39
N LYS A 281 -46.09 4.12 4.70
CA LYS A 281 -47.53 4.15 4.43
C LYS A 281 -48.00 2.99 3.54
N LEU A 282 -47.14 2.53 2.63
CA LEU A 282 -47.41 1.38 1.76
C LEU A 282 -47.07 0.03 2.42
N GLY A 283 -46.50 0.03 3.64
CA GLY A 283 -46.16 -1.18 4.38
C GLY A 283 -44.95 -1.92 3.79
N PHE A 284 -44.04 -1.22 3.12
CA PHE A 284 -42.85 -1.85 2.50
C PHE A 284 -41.62 -1.93 3.43
N GLU A 285 -41.79 -1.67 4.73
CA GLU A 285 -40.72 -1.68 5.75
C GLU A 285 -40.02 -3.03 5.95
N SER A 286 -40.68 -4.15 5.62
CA SER A 286 -40.12 -5.49 5.72
C SER A 286 -39.26 -5.92 4.52
N TYR A 287 -39.23 -5.14 3.44
CA TYR A 287 -38.48 -5.50 2.23
C TYR A 287 -37.02 -5.04 2.32
N ASN A 288 -36.11 -5.97 2.57
CA ASN A 288 -34.66 -5.69 2.69
C ASN A 288 -34.07 -4.93 1.50
N SER A 289 -34.47 -5.27 0.26
CA SER A 289 -33.98 -4.58 -0.95
C SER A 289 -34.31 -3.09 -0.97
N LEU A 290 -35.45 -2.71 -0.41
CA LEU A 290 -35.88 -1.32 -0.29
C LEU A 290 -35.19 -0.62 0.87
N ASN A 291 -35.00 -1.31 2.01
CA ASN A 291 -34.23 -0.80 3.14
C ASN A 291 -32.77 -0.50 2.74
N GLY A 292 -32.12 -1.38 1.98
CA GLY A 292 -30.78 -1.12 1.43
C GLY A 292 -30.74 0.11 0.51
N SER A 293 -31.80 0.32 -0.29
CA SER A 293 -31.94 1.51 -1.14
C SER A 293 -32.13 2.80 -0.33
N LEU A 294 -32.92 2.74 0.76
CA LEU A 294 -33.10 3.84 1.71
C LEU A 294 -31.79 4.18 2.43
N ILE A 295 -31.08 3.19 2.96
CA ILE A 295 -29.77 3.35 3.61
C ILE A 295 -28.81 4.06 2.67
N ASN A 296 -28.69 3.59 1.42
CA ASN A 296 -27.83 4.22 0.42
C ASN A 296 -28.25 5.67 0.11
N ALA A 297 -29.56 5.96 0.02
CA ALA A 297 -30.07 7.31 -0.23
C ALA A 297 -29.75 8.26 0.94
N TYR A 298 -30.02 7.85 2.19
CA TYR A 298 -29.69 8.63 3.38
C TYR A 298 -28.19 8.85 3.56
N SER A 299 -27.38 7.79 3.38
CA SER A 299 -25.92 7.85 3.41
C SER A 299 -25.36 8.85 2.40
N LYS A 300 -25.86 8.85 1.15
CA LYS A 300 -25.42 9.80 0.11
C LYS A 300 -25.80 11.25 0.39
N LYS A 301 -26.83 11.49 1.22
CA LYS A 301 -27.24 12.82 1.66
C LYS A 301 -26.53 13.29 2.93
N GLY A 302 -25.61 12.50 3.46
CA GLY A 302 -24.88 12.83 4.69
C GLY A 302 -25.71 12.66 5.97
N SER A 303 -26.84 11.95 5.92
CA SER A 303 -27.62 11.60 7.12
C SER A 303 -27.38 10.15 7.51
N VAL A 304 -26.12 9.82 7.85
CA VAL A 304 -25.73 8.43 8.15
C VAL A 304 -26.42 7.92 9.42
N ARG A 305 -26.76 8.80 10.37
CA ARG A 305 -27.56 8.43 11.55
C ARG A 305 -28.93 7.84 11.18
N SER A 306 -29.63 8.42 10.21
CA SER A 306 -30.91 7.88 9.74
C SER A 306 -30.72 6.54 9.04
N ALA A 307 -29.63 6.40 8.27
CA ALA A 307 -29.27 5.15 7.61
C ALA A 307 -28.96 4.03 8.64
N ASP A 308 -28.21 4.35 9.70
CA ASP A 308 -27.90 3.44 10.80
C ASP A 308 -29.16 2.97 11.54
N GLN A 309 -30.09 3.90 11.81
CA GLN A 309 -31.35 3.56 12.47
C GLN A 309 -32.21 2.60 11.62
N ILE A 310 -32.27 2.81 10.29
CA ILE A 310 -32.98 1.89 9.40
C ILE A 310 -32.31 0.51 9.43
N TYR A 311 -30.98 0.46 9.32
CA TYR A 311 -30.23 -0.79 9.35
C TYR A 311 -30.42 -1.58 10.65
N ARG A 312 -30.39 -0.91 11.81
CA ARG A 312 -30.64 -1.55 13.12
C ARG A 312 -32.04 -2.12 13.26
N ASN A 313 -33.02 -1.52 12.59
CA ASN A 313 -34.42 -1.95 12.61
C ASN A 313 -34.71 -3.07 11.59
N MET A 314 -33.77 -3.44 10.72
CA MET A 314 -33.97 -4.55 9.77
C MET A 314 -34.06 -5.88 10.52
N THR A 315 -35.05 -6.70 10.16
CA THR A 315 -35.24 -8.04 10.74
C THR A 315 -34.16 -9.03 10.30
N GLU A 316 -33.76 -8.94 9.03
CA GLU A 316 -32.67 -9.73 8.45
C GLU A 316 -31.66 -8.76 7.84
N LYS A 317 -30.42 -8.80 8.32
CA LYS A 317 -29.34 -7.96 7.81
C LYS A 317 -28.70 -8.63 6.59
N ASP A 318 -28.44 -7.87 5.54
CA ASP A 318 -27.79 -8.34 4.31
C ASP A 318 -26.52 -7.55 3.98
N THR A 319 -25.62 -8.16 3.20
CA THR A 319 -24.33 -7.55 2.84
C THR A 319 -24.49 -6.24 2.08
N VAL A 320 -25.55 -6.10 1.27
CA VAL A 320 -25.79 -4.90 0.44
C VAL A 320 -26.08 -3.69 1.32
N SER A 321 -26.92 -3.86 2.33
CA SER A 321 -27.31 -2.82 3.29
C SER A 321 -26.13 -2.43 4.18
N CYS A 322 -25.33 -3.39 4.64
CA CYS A 322 -24.09 -3.10 5.36
C CYS A 322 -23.11 -2.29 4.51
N THR A 323 -22.93 -2.69 3.24
CA THR A 323 -22.02 -2.03 2.30
C THR A 323 -22.43 -0.58 2.10
N ALA A 324 -23.73 -0.32 1.91
CA ALA A 324 -24.26 1.02 1.77
C ALA A 324 -24.04 1.88 3.04
N LEU A 325 -24.13 1.27 4.22
CA LEU A 325 -23.93 1.96 5.49
C LEU A 325 -22.45 2.25 5.77
N ILE A 326 -21.55 1.27 5.62
CA ILE A 326 -20.09 1.45 5.77
C ILE A 326 -19.57 2.48 4.76
N ALA A 327 -20.01 2.42 3.50
CA ALA A 327 -19.68 3.43 2.51
C ALA A 327 -20.27 4.82 2.85
N GLY A 328 -21.35 4.86 3.61
CA GLY A 328 -21.89 6.09 4.20
C GLY A 328 -20.95 6.67 5.25
N TYR A 329 -20.58 5.85 6.24
CA TYR A 329 -19.63 6.24 7.28
C TYR A 329 -18.29 6.74 6.71
N ALA A 330 -17.77 6.06 5.69
CA ALA A 330 -16.52 6.44 5.02
C ALA A 330 -16.54 7.83 4.38
N ARG A 331 -17.72 8.37 4.03
CA ARG A 331 -17.87 9.71 3.41
C ARG A 331 -17.97 10.84 4.42
N GLU A 332 -18.55 10.59 5.60
CA GLU A 332 -18.82 11.64 6.59
C GLU A 332 -17.62 11.95 7.50
N GLY A 333 -16.61 11.06 7.56
CA GLY A 333 -15.32 11.27 8.23
C GLY A 333 -15.34 11.32 9.76
N ASN A 334 -16.46 11.71 10.37
CA ASN A 334 -16.61 11.88 11.82
C ASN A 334 -17.09 10.62 12.55
N ASN A 335 -17.49 9.57 11.83
CA ASN A 335 -18.15 8.38 12.38
C ASN A 335 -17.31 7.10 12.16
N SER A 336 -15.98 7.23 12.15
CA SER A 336 -15.06 6.13 11.84
C SER A 336 -15.19 4.96 12.83
N MET A 337 -15.43 5.24 14.11
CA MET A 337 -15.58 4.19 15.13
C MET A 337 -16.87 3.37 14.93
N ASP A 338 -17.97 4.01 14.54
CA ASP A 338 -19.24 3.31 14.26
C ASP A 338 -19.09 2.36 13.08
N ALA A 339 -18.32 2.75 12.06
CA ALA A 339 -18.01 1.87 10.93
C ALA A 339 -17.16 0.66 11.34
N VAL A 340 -16.16 0.86 12.21
CA VAL A 340 -15.34 -0.23 12.76
C VAL A 340 -16.20 -1.19 13.57
N ASN A 341 -17.08 -0.69 14.43
CA ASN A 341 -18.00 -1.52 15.22
C ASN A 341 -18.93 -2.33 14.32
N LEU A 342 -19.49 -1.70 13.28
CA LEU A 342 -20.34 -2.38 12.30
C LEU A 342 -19.57 -3.46 11.52
N PHE A 343 -18.31 -3.18 11.15
CA PHE A 343 -17.45 -4.16 10.48
C PHE A 343 -17.14 -5.37 11.38
N ILE A 344 -16.90 -5.14 12.67
CA ILE A 344 -16.73 -6.22 13.66
C ILE A 344 -18.00 -7.06 13.75
N GLU A 345 -19.19 -6.43 13.86
CA GLU A 345 -20.48 -7.14 13.88
C GLU A 345 -20.67 -8.01 12.64
N LEU A 346 -20.40 -7.46 11.44
CA LEU A 346 -20.45 -8.16 10.15
C LEU A 346 -19.65 -9.47 10.17
N ARG A 347 -18.44 -9.42 10.75
CA ARG A 347 -17.54 -10.56 10.86
C ARG A 347 -18.03 -11.57 11.89
N GLN A 348 -18.62 -11.11 12.99
CA GLN A 348 -19.16 -11.99 14.02
C GLN A 348 -20.36 -12.81 13.52
N VAL A 349 -21.18 -12.23 12.64
CA VAL A 349 -22.35 -12.88 12.02
C VAL A 349 -21.95 -13.76 10.81
N LEU A 350 -20.66 -13.84 10.47
CA LEU A 350 -20.13 -14.61 9.33
C LEU A 350 -20.75 -14.23 7.98
N MET A 351 -21.16 -12.97 7.84
CA MET A 351 -21.64 -12.44 6.57
C MET A 351 -20.48 -12.30 5.57
N ASN A 352 -20.77 -12.52 4.29
CA ASN A 352 -19.75 -12.38 3.25
C ASN A 352 -19.28 -10.92 3.16
N VAL A 353 -17.96 -10.72 3.13
CA VAL A 353 -17.33 -9.41 3.00
C VAL A 353 -16.86 -9.26 1.56
N ASP A 354 -17.37 -8.24 0.87
CA ASP A 354 -16.96 -7.93 -0.49
C ASP A 354 -15.81 -6.90 -0.53
N ASN A 355 -15.23 -6.70 -1.73
CA ASN A 355 -14.17 -5.72 -1.95
C ASN A 355 -14.62 -4.28 -1.62
N VAL A 356 -15.92 -3.96 -1.75
CA VAL A 356 -16.43 -2.60 -1.54
C VAL A 356 -16.40 -2.24 -0.06
N ILE A 357 -16.76 -3.18 0.81
CA ILE A 357 -16.63 -3.05 2.26
C ILE A 357 -15.16 -2.84 2.62
N LEU A 358 -14.25 -3.69 2.13
CA LEU A 358 -12.82 -3.58 2.45
C LEU A 358 -12.23 -2.25 1.97
N CYS A 359 -12.51 -1.83 0.73
CA CYS A 359 -12.09 -0.52 0.21
C CYS A 359 -12.60 0.63 1.08
N SER A 360 -13.86 0.58 1.49
CA SER A 360 -14.48 1.61 2.33
C SER A 360 -13.82 1.67 3.71
N MET A 361 -13.52 0.51 4.30
CA MET A 361 -12.82 0.44 5.58
C MET A 361 -11.36 0.91 5.48
N VAL A 362 -10.63 0.58 4.40
CA VAL A 362 -9.29 1.10 4.15
C VAL A 362 -9.31 2.63 4.04
N ASN A 363 -10.31 3.22 3.39
CA ASN A 363 -10.48 4.68 3.32
C ASN A 363 -10.79 5.30 4.70
N ILE A 364 -11.58 4.62 5.53
CA ILE A 364 -11.80 5.03 6.93
C ILE A 364 -10.48 5.01 7.71
N CYS A 365 -9.70 3.94 7.58
CA CYS A 365 -8.37 3.85 8.20
C CYS A 365 -7.44 4.98 7.72
N ALA A 366 -7.46 5.29 6.43
CA ALA A 366 -6.65 6.34 5.82
C ALA A 366 -6.97 7.74 6.35
N ASN A 367 -8.25 8.05 6.57
CA ASN A 367 -8.69 9.38 7.02
C ASN A 367 -8.67 9.54 8.54
N SER A 368 -8.65 8.43 9.29
CA SER A 368 -8.61 8.42 10.75
C SER A 368 -7.27 7.96 11.33
N ALA A 369 -6.22 7.87 10.51
CA ALA A 369 -4.87 7.46 10.90
C ALA A 369 -4.78 6.09 11.63
N LEU A 370 -5.72 5.17 11.36
CA LEU A 370 -5.78 3.85 11.99
C LEU A 370 -4.92 2.82 11.25
N LEU A 371 -3.60 3.02 11.22
CA LEU A 371 -2.65 2.19 10.45
C LEU A 371 -2.69 0.71 10.84
N SER A 372 -2.77 0.40 12.14
CA SER A 372 -2.80 -0.97 12.65
C SER A 372 -4.02 -1.75 12.15
N LEU A 373 -5.20 -1.12 12.14
CA LEU A 373 -6.41 -1.70 11.55
C LEU A 373 -6.30 -1.80 10.02
N GLY A 374 -5.72 -0.78 9.37
CA GLY A 374 -5.46 -0.80 7.93
C GLY A 374 -4.59 -1.99 7.50
N LYS A 375 -3.50 -2.27 8.22
CA LYS A 375 -2.63 -3.45 7.99
C LYS A 375 -3.39 -4.76 8.18
N GLN A 376 -4.29 -4.86 9.16
CA GLN A 376 -5.13 -6.05 9.35
C GLN A 376 -6.14 -6.25 8.20
N ILE A 377 -6.76 -5.18 7.73
CA ILE A 377 -7.72 -5.23 6.61
C ILE A 377 -7.00 -5.58 5.31
N HIS A 378 -5.78 -5.08 5.10
CA HIS A 378 -4.92 -5.49 4.00
C HIS A 378 -4.59 -6.99 4.09
N ALA A 379 -4.19 -7.50 5.26
CA ALA A 379 -3.96 -8.94 5.45
C ALA A 379 -5.24 -9.77 5.20
N LEU A 380 -6.41 -9.24 5.59
CA LEU A 380 -7.70 -9.89 5.33
C LEU A 380 -8.03 -9.93 3.84
N SER A 381 -7.77 -8.85 3.09
CA SER A 381 -8.00 -8.84 1.63
C SER A 381 -7.12 -9.87 0.92
N LEU A 382 -5.86 -10.05 1.37
CA LEU A 382 -4.96 -11.09 0.85
C LEU A 382 -5.46 -12.51 1.12
N LYS A 383 -6.15 -12.74 2.25
CA LYS A 383 -6.67 -14.06 2.65
C LYS A 383 -8.00 -14.41 1.99
N CYS A 384 -8.87 -13.42 1.78
CA CYS A 384 -10.25 -13.66 1.37
C CYS A 384 -10.49 -13.49 -0.15
N LEU A 385 -9.68 -12.70 -0.86
CA LEU A 385 -10.00 -12.26 -2.22
C LEU A 385 -8.75 -12.33 -3.12
N ALA A 386 -8.95 -12.58 -4.42
CA ALA A 386 -7.86 -12.60 -5.39
C ALA A 386 -7.25 -11.19 -5.49
N PHE A 387 -5.91 -11.10 -5.41
CA PHE A 387 -5.02 -9.93 -5.35
C PHE A 387 -5.13 -8.91 -6.53
N HIS A 388 -6.23 -8.88 -7.27
CA HIS A 388 -6.29 -8.26 -8.61
C HIS A 388 -7.30 -7.12 -8.74
N ASP A 389 -7.92 -6.67 -7.64
CA ASP A 389 -8.86 -5.55 -7.70
C ASP A 389 -8.13 -4.19 -7.63
N VAL A 390 -8.03 -3.51 -8.76
CA VAL A 390 -7.33 -2.21 -8.91
C VAL A 390 -7.85 -1.13 -7.93
N PRO A 391 -9.17 -0.97 -7.71
CA PRO A 391 -9.70 -0.02 -6.72
C PRO A 391 -9.21 -0.26 -5.29
N MET A 392 -9.13 -1.53 -4.85
CA MET A 392 -8.64 -1.87 -3.52
C MET A 392 -7.17 -1.50 -3.35
N ASN A 393 -6.33 -1.83 -4.34
CA ASN A 393 -4.91 -1.47 -4.30
C ASN A 393 -4.70 0.05 -4.34
N ASN A 394 -5.51 0.78 -5.10
CA ASN A 394 -5.49 2.25 -5.09
C ASN A 394 -5.86 2.83 -3.70
N ALA A 395 -6.82 2.23 -3.00
CA ALA A 395 -7.19 2.63 -1.64
C ALA A 395 -6.07 2.31 -0.64
N LEU A 396 -5.39 1.17 -0.79
CA LEU A 396 -4.24 0.80 0.04
C LEU A 396 -3.05 1.76 -0.16
N ILE A 397 -2.76 2.16 -1.40
CA ILE A 397 -1.72 3.17 -1.70
C ILE A 397 -2.04 4.48 -0.97
N ASP A 398 -3.28 4.97 -1.04
CA ASP A 398 -3.69 6.20 -0.33
C ASP A 398 -3.62 6.03 1.20
N MET A 399 -4.02 4.88 1.73
CA MET A 399 -3.98 4.59 3.16
C MET A 399 -2.56 4.57 3.71
N TYR A 400 -1.67 3.81 3.08
CA TYR A 400 -0.25 3.78 3.48
C TYR A 400 0.41 5.14 3.30
N SER A 401 0.15 5.84 2.20
CA SER A 401 0.66 7.20 1.97
C SER A 401 0.21 8.19 3.05
N LYS A 402 -1.08 8.20 3.42
CA LYS A 402 -1.60 9.10 4.48
C LYS A 402 -1.15 8.72 5.88
N SER A 403 -0.85 7.44 6.11
CA SER A 403 -0.45 6.92 7.43
C SER A 403 1.05 7.06 7.72
N GLY A 404 1.83 7.68 6.83
CA GLY A 404 3.28 7.85 7.01
C GLY A 404 4.14 6.81 6.31
N GLU A 405 3.55 5.74 5.76
CA GLU A 405 4.25 4.55 5.27
C GLU A 405 4.38 4.56 3.74
N ILE A 406 5.10 5.55 3.18
CA ILE A 406 5.21 5.71 1.73
C ILE A 406 5.87 4.49 1.04
N PHE A 407 6.77 3.79 1.72
CA PHE A 407 7.43 2.60 1.17
C PHE A 407 6.47 1.42 1.03
N ASP A 408 5.58 1.20 2.01
CA ASP A 408 4.51 0.20 1.89
C ASP A 408 3.56 0.56 0.73
N ALA A 409 3.27 1.86 0.52
CA ALA A 409 2.49 2.32 -0.61
C ALA A 409 3.18 2.02 -1.96
N CYS A 410 4.50 2.20 -2.04
CA CYS A 410 5.30 1.84 -3.22
C CYS A 410 5.27 0.34 -3.49
N ARG A 411 5.43 -0.48 -2.45
CA ARG A 411 5.36 -1.94 -2.56
C ARG A 411 4.02 -2.40 -3.10
N VAL A 412 2.92 -1.88 -2.56
CA VAL A 412 1.57 -2.17 -3.08
C VAL A 412 1.48 -1.80 -4.55
N PHE A 413 1.97 -0.62 -4.95
CA PHE A 413 1.96 -0.17 -6.34
C PHE A 413 2.78 -1.08 -7.27
N ASP A 414 3.99 -1.46 -6.88
CA ASP A 414 4.88 -2.28 -7.69
C ASP A 414 4.31 -3.69 -7.92
N GLU A 415 3.68 -4.28 -6.90
CA GLU A 415 3.04 -5.59 -6.99
C GLU A 415 1.75 -5.61 -7.85
N MET A 416 1.17 -4.45 -8.20
CA MET A 416 -0.03 -4.38 -9.06
C MET A 416 0.24 -4.88 -10.48
N LYS A 417 -0.45 -5.95 -10.90
CA LYS A 417 -0.41 -6.46 -12.30
C LYS A 417 -1.03 -5.50 -13.31
N ALA A 418 -2.10 -4.80 -12.92
CA ALA A 418 -2.79 -3.83 -13.75
C ALA A 418 -2.85 -2.50 -12.99
N LYS A 419 -2.51 -1.41 -13.69
CA LYS A 419 -2.45 -0.05 -13.14
C LYS A 419 -3.34 0.86 -14.00
N ASN A 420 -3.89 1.91 -13.39
CA ASN A 420 -4.61 2.95 -14.11
C ASN A 420 -4.13 4.34 -13.68
N VAL A 421 -4.66 5.39 -14.31
CA VAL A 421 -4.30 6.78 -13.99
C VAL A 421 -4.46 7.11 -12.50
N ILE A 422 -5.44 6.50 -11.83
CA ILE A 422 -5.67 6.67 -10.38
C ILE A 422 -4.51 6.06 -9.58
N SER A 423 -4.05 4.85 -9.93
CA SER A 423 -2.90 4.20 -9.27
C SER A 423 -1.65 5.09 -9.28
N TRP A 424 -1.32 5.63 -10.45
CA TRP A 424 -0.18 6.54 -10.64
C TRP A 424 -0.36 7.84 -9.87
N THR A 425 -1.56 8.45 -9.97
CA THR A 425 -1.85 9.72 -9.32
C THR A 425 -1.84 9.60 -7.79
N SER A 426 -2.34 8.50 -7.22
CA SER A 426 -2.28 8.23 -5.78
C SER A 426 -0.84 8.15 -5.27
N LEU A 427 0.07 7.50 -6.03
CA LEU A 427 1.48 7.41 -5.66
C LEU A 427 2.20 8.77 -5.78
N ILE A 428 1.93 9.52 -6.86
CA ILE A 428 2.47 10.89 -7.06
C ILE A 428 2.02 11.81 -5.92
N ALA A 429 0.74 11.76 -5.55
CA ALA A 429 0.20 12.51 -4.42
C ALA A 429 0.81 12.08 -3.08
N GLY A 430 1.07 10.77 -2.91
CA GLY A 430 1.79 10.22 -1.78
C GLY A 430 3.18 10.84 -1.64
N TYR A 431 4.02 10.77 -2.67
CA TYR A 431 5.34 11.39 -2.66
C TYR A 431 5.29 12.90 -2.38
N GLY A 432 4.30 13.61 -2.93
CA GLY A 432 4.10 15.04 -2.67
C GLY A 432 3.86 15.39 -1.21
N LYS A 433 2.95 14.66 -0.54
CA LYS A 433 2.64 14.87 0.89
C LYS A 433 3.84 14.63 1.79
N HIS A 434 4.73 13.73 1.38
CA HIS A 434 5.94 13.38 2.10
C HIS A 434 7.15 14.26 1.75
N GLY A 435 6.99 15.27 0.88
CA GLY A 435 8.07 16.17 0.49
C GLY A 435 9.06 15.59 -0.52
N TYR A 436 8.78 14.41 -1.10
CA TYR A 436 9.60 13.74 -2.10
C TYR A 436 9.23 14.18 -3.54
N GLY A 437 9.24 15.49 -3.81
CA GLY A 437 8.82 16.06 -5.09
C GLY A 437 9.58 15.53 -6.31
N HIS A 438 10.89 15.29 -6.19
CA HIS A 438 11.70 14.69 -7.26
C HIS A 438 11.18 13.29 -7.66
N ASN A 439 10.84 12.46 -6.67
CA ASN A 439 10.29 11.13 -6.92
C ASN A 439 8.90 11.22 -7.58
N ALA A 440 8.08 12.20 -7.19
CA ALA A 440 6.80 12.47 -7.84
C ALA A 440 6.98 12.79 -9.34
N ILE A 441 8.00 13.57 -9.71
CA ILE A 441 8.35 13.86 -11.12
C ILE A 441 8.85 12.61 -11.84
N ILE A 442 9.69 11.78 -11.21
CA ILE A 442 10.18 10.52 -11.79
C ILE A 442 9.01 9.57 -12.10
N VAL A 443 8.09 9.41 -11.14
CA VAL A 443 6.88 8.58 -11.31
C VAL A 443 5.98 9.14 -12.41
N TYR A 444 5.82 10.46 -12.51
CA TYR A 444 5.11 11.10 -13.62
C TYR A 444 5.73 10.80 -14.98
N LYS A 445 7.06 10.93 -15.11
CA LYS A 445 7.76 10.60 -16.36
C LYS A 445 7.58 9.12 -16.71
N LYS A 446 7.64 8.22 -15.72
CA LYS A 446 7.37 6.79 -15.90
C LYS A 446 5.93 6.52 -16.37
N MET A 447 4.94 7.17 -15.75
CA MET A 447 3.53 7.09 -16.15
C MET A 447 3.33 7.46 -17.63
N VAL A 448 3.94 8.55 -18.07
CA VAL A 448 3.87 9.01 -19.48
C VAL A 448 4.57 8.03 -20.41
N ASN A 449 5.74 7.51 -20.03
CA ASN A 449 6.49 6.54 -20.82
C ASN A 449 5.76 5.20 -21.00
N GLU A 450 4.97 4.78 -20.01
CA GLU A 450 4.11 3.60 -20.09
C GLU A 450 2.79 3.85 -20.85
N GLY A 451 2.59 5.05 -21.40
CA GLY A 451 1.45 5.38 -22.27
C GLY A 451 0.19 5.83 -21.54
N TYR A 452 0.27 6.15 -20.24
CA TYR A 452 -0.87 6.68 -19.49
C TYR A 452 -0.95 8.22 -19.62
N GLU A 453 -2.12 8.73 -19.98
CA GLU A 453 -2.35 10.17 -20.09
C GLU A 453 -2.65 10.80 -18.71
N PRO A 454 -1.86 11.79 -18.27
CA PRO A 454 -2.12 12.58 -17.06
C PRO A 454 -3.43 13.36 -17.17
N ASN A 455 -4.14 13.49 -16.05
CA ASN A 455 -5.35 14.32 -15.96
C ASN A 455 -5.14 15.55 -15.05
N ASP A 456 -6.20 16.31 -14.84
CA ASP A 456 -6.21 17.51 -13.98
C ASP A 456 -5.74 17.18 -12.55
N ILE A 457 -6.19 16.06 -11.99
CA ILE A 457 -5.80 15.62 -10.63
C ILE A 457 -4.31 15.24 -10.57
N THR A 458 -3.76 14.61 -11.63
CA THR A 458 -2.33 14.29 -11.73
C THR A 458 -1.50 15.57 -11.69
N PHE A 459 -1.86 16.58 -12.49
CA PHE A 459 -1.15 17.87 -12.50
C PHE A 459 -1.31 18.64 -11.19
N LEU A 460 -2.50 18.60 -10.56
CA LEU A 460 -2.67 19.17 -9.22
C LEU A 460 -1.70 18.54 -8.21
N SER A 461 -1.58 17.21 -8.25
CA SER A 461 -0.68 16.46 -7.36
C SER A 461 0.78 16.82 -7.62
N LEU A 462 1.18 16.96 -8.89
CA LEU A 462 2.54 17.36 -9.27
C LEU A 462 2.88 18.78 -8.83
N LEU A 463 1.98 19.75 -9.08
CA LEU A 463 2.18 21.14 -8.66
C LEU A 463 2.24 21.26 -7.14
N PHE A 464 1.40 20.49 -6.43
CA PHE A 464 1.47 20.38 -4.98
C PHE A 464 2.83 19.83 -4.52
N SER A 465 3.29 18.71 -5.10
CA SER A 465 4.60 18.12 -4.81
C SER A 465 5.75 19.11 -5.08
N CYS A 466 5.69 19.83 -6.21
CA CYS A 466 6.70 20.83 -6.55
C CYS A 466 6.71 21.98 -5.54
N SER A 467 5.53 22.49 -5.13
CA SER A 467 5.42 23.57 -4.13
C SER A 467 6.09 23.19 -2.81
N HIS A 468 5.81 21.97 -2.31
CA HIS A 468 6.36 21.49 -1.04
C HIS A 468 7.85 21.19 -1.09
N SER A 469 8.39 20.84 -2.26
CA SER A 469 9.82 20.54 -2.45
C SER A 469 10.62 21.69 -3.07
N GLY A 470 10.00 22.85 -3.34
CA GLY A 470 10.67 24.01 -3.94
C GLY A 470 11.12 23.84 -5.40
N LEU A 471 10.49 22.95 -6.16
CA LEU A 471 10.86 22.61 -7.54
C LEU A 471 10.23 23.57 -8.55
N ILE A 472 10.76 24.80 -8.60
CA ILE A 472 10.18 25.89 -9.41
C ILE A 472 10.22 25.57 -10.91
N ALA A 473 11.35 25.07 -11.41
CA ALA A 473 11.53 24.81 -12.84
C ALA A 473 10.60 23.69 -13.34
N GLU A 474 10.56 22.57 -12.61
CA GLU A 474 9.71 21.42 -12.89
C GLU A 474 8.23 21.77 -12.74
N GLY A 475 7.87 22.58 -11.73
CA GLY A 475 6.51 23.06 -11.54
C GLY A 475 6.02 23.93 -12.70
N ARG A 476 6.87 24.83 -13.24
CA ARG A 476 6.57 25.61 -14.46
C ARG A 476 6.38 24.70 -15.66
N GLU A 477 7.28 23.73 -15.85
CA GLU A 477 7.19 22.77 -16.94
C GLU A 477 5.88 21.98 -16.87
N CYS A 478 5.51 21.48 -15.68
CA CYS A 478 4.26 20.77 -15.45
C CYS A 478 3.04 21.65 -15.75
N PHE A 479 3.02 22.89 -15.27
CA PHE A 479 1.91 23.83 -15.53
C PHE A 479 1.77 24.15 -17.03
N ASN A 480 2.89 24.36 -17.73
CA ASN A 480 2.89 24.62 -19.16
C ASN A 480 2.47 23.39 -19.97
N ASN A 481 2.95 22.20 -19.62
CA ASN A 481 2.57 20.94 -20.27
C ASN A 481 1.08 20.66 -20.10
N MET A 482 0.52 20.92 -18.92
CA MET A 482 -0.92 20.77 -18.65
C MET A 482 -1.76 21.53 -19.69
N VAL A 483 -1.41 22.78 -19.99
CA VAL A 483 -2.14 23.62 -20.94
C VAL A 483 -1.77 23.31 -22.39
N SER A 484 -0.49 23.29 -22.73
CA SER A 484 -0.02 23.25 -24.12
C SER A 484 -0.05 21.85 -24.74
N LYS A 485 0.30 20.82 -23.97
CA LYS A 485 0.42 19.43 -24.45
C LYS A 485 -0.85 18.63 -24.22
N TYR A 486 -1.48 18.80 -23.05
CA TYR A 486 -2.65 18.01 -22.66
C TYR A 486 -3.98 18.76 -22.79
N ASN A 487 -3.96 20.05 -23.13
CA ASN A 487 -5.14 20.90 -23.30
C ASN A 487 -6.09 20.89 -22.07
N ILE A 488 -5.50 20.80 -20.88
CA ILE A 488 -6.22 20.83 -19.60
C ILE A 488 -6.27 22.27 -19.11
N LEU A 489 -7.49 22.80 -18.95
CA LEU A 489 -7.71 24.15 -18.45
C LEU A 489 -7.35 24.25 -16.95
N PRO A 490 -6.50 25.21 -16.55
CA PRO A 490 -6.16 25.40 -15.14
C PRO A 490 -7.40 25.78 -14.31
N GLN A 491 -7.59 25.10 -13.18
CA GLN A 491 -8.62 25.40 -12.19
C GLN A 491 -8.04 26.24 -11.04
N ALA A 492 -8.89 26.78 -10.17
CA ALA A 492 -8.48 27.59 -9.02
C ALA A 492 -7.39 26.91 -8.16
N LYS A 493 -7.51 25.59 -7.96
CA LYS A 493 -6.53 24.80 -7.20
C LYS A 493 -5.16 24.71 -7.87
N HIS A 494 -5.11 24.58 -9.21
CA HIS A 494 -3.84 24.58 -9.95
C HIS A 494 -3.13 25.92 -9.82
N TYR A 495 -3.86 27.03 -9.96
CA TYR A 495 -3.32 28.36 -9.72
C TYR A 495 -2.85 28.54 -8.28
N SER A 496 -3.60 28.04 -7.29
CA SER A 496 -3.18 28.11 -5.89
C SER A 496 -1.86 27.39 -5.64
N CYS A 497 -1.65 26.19 -6.18
CA CYS A 497 -0.39 25.48 -6.03
C CYS A 497 0.76 26.18 -6.76
N MET A 498 0.50 26.73 -7.95
CA MET A 498 1.52 27.45 -8.72
C MET A 498 1.92 28.78 -8.05
N VAL A 499 0.95 29.53 -7.52
CA VAL A 499 1.20 30.75 -6.75
C VAL A 499 1.94 30.41 -5.47
N ASP A 500 1.55 29.36 -4.73
CA ASP A 500 2.26 28.92 -3.52
C ASP A 500 3.72 28.52 -3.83
N LEU A 501 3.96 27.81 -4.93
CA LEU A 501 5.29 27.44 -5.40
C LEU A 501 6.15 28.68 -5.70
N LEU A 502 5.66 29.62 -6.51
CA LEU A 502 6.39 30.84 -6.87
C LEU A 502 6.61 31.74 -5.65
N ALA A 503 5.59 31.90 -4.81
CA ALA A 503 5.63 32.73 -3.62
C ALA A 503 6.65 32.19 -2.60
N ARG A 504 6.70 30.87 -2.36
CA ARG A 504 7.73 30.21 -1.54
C ARG A 504 9.11 30.17 -2.20
N GLY A 505 9.16 30.32 -3.52
CA GLY A 505 10.39 30.44 -4.29
C GLY A 505 11.02 31.85 -4.24
N GLY A 506 10.32 32.83 -3.66
CA GLY A 506 10.75 34.23 -3.64
C GLY A 506 10.36 35.04 -4.89
N GLU A 507 9.72 34.41 -5.88
CA GLU A 507 9.28 35.04 -7.14
C GLU A 507 7.92 35.76 -6.97
N ILE A 508 7.87 36.71 -6.02
CA ILE A 508 6.62 37.36 -5.57
C ILE A 508 5.92 38.12 -6.69
N GLU A 509 6.66 38.88 -7.49
CA GLU A 509 6.09 39.71 -8.56
C GLU A 509 5.48 38.85 -9.67
N GLU A 510 6.13 37.75 -10.02
CA GLU A 510 5.58 36.80 -10.98
C GLU A 510 4.34 36.09 -10.45
N ALA A 511 4.37 35.67 -9.17
CA ALA A 511 3.21 35.09 -8.52
C ALA A 511 2.01 36.06 -8.56
N TYR A 512 2.24 37.35 -8.31
CA TYR A 512 1.22 38.38 -8.40
C TYR A 512 0.70 38.59 -9.83
N HIS A 513 1.58 38.62 -10.83
CA HIS A 513 1.17 38.67 -12.24
C HIS A 513 0.36 37.44 -12.66
N LEU A 514 0.67 36.25 -12.14
CA LEU A 514 -0.11 35.04 -12.39
C LEU A 514 -1.53 35.17 -11.83
N ILE A 515 -1.69 35.75 -10.63
CA ILE A 515 -3.00 36.05 -10.04
C ILE A 515 -3.80 37.00 -10.93
N GLN A 516 -3.17 38.04 -11.48
CA GLN A 516 -3.84 39.00 -12.37
C GLN A 516 -4.31 38.36 -13.70
N LYS A 517 -3.59 37.34 -14.19
CA LYS A 517 -3.97 36.59 -15.40
C LYS A 517 -5.06 35.56 -15.17
N MET A 518 -5.49 35.30 -13.93
CA MET A 518 -6.55 34.34 -13.66
C MET A 518 -7.88 34.80 -14.26
N HIS A 519 -8.50 33.96 -15.08
CA HIS A 519 -9.86 34.19 -15.62
C HIS A 519 -10.97 33.91 -14.58
N MET A 520 -10.60 33.68 -13.33
CA MET A 520 -11.51 33.37 -12.22
C MET A 520 -11.10 34.14 -10.97
N LYS A 521 -12.06 34.37 -10.06
CA LYS A 521 -11.77 35.06 -8.80
C LYS A 521 -10.81 34.22 -7.94
N PRO A 522 -9.67 34.78 -7.49
CA PRO A 522 -8.76 34.07 -6.60
C PRO A 522 -9.43 33.80 -5.24
N ASP A 523 -9.17 32.63 -4.67
CA ASP A 523 -9.74 32.20 -3.40
C ASP A 523 -8.84 32.53 -2.21
N VAL A 524 -9.27 32.12 -1.01
CA VAL A 524 -8.54 32.36 0.25
C VAL A 524 -7.16 31.70 0.25
N SER A 525 -6.99 30.61 -0.49
CA SER A 525 -5.73 29.85 -0.55
C SER A 525 -4.67 30.63 -1.32
N VAL A 526 -5.02 31.15 -2.49
CA VAL A 526 -4.13 31.96 -3.34
C VAL A 526 -3.60 33.18 -2.60
N TRP A 527 -4.50 33.99 -2.03
CA TRP A 527 -4.09 35.20 -1.31
C TRP A 527 -3.40 34.89 0.02
N GLY A 528 -3.74 33.77 0.68
CA GLY A 528 -3.08 33.30 1.88
C GLY A 528 -1.61 32.96 1.66
N ALA A 529 -1.31 32.21 0.58
CA ALA A 529 0.05 31.90 0.17
C ALA A 529 0.85 33.17 -0.14
N MET A 530 0.21 34.12 -0.85
CA MET A 530 0.84 35.40 -1.21
C MET A 530 1.18 36.26 0.01
N LEU A 531 0.25 36.41 0.96
CA LEU A 531 0.46 37.15 2.19
C LEU A 531 1.53 36.50 3.07
N GLY A 532 1.54 35.17 3.14
CA GLY A 532 2.57 34.39 3.82
C GLY A 532 3.97 34.67 3.26
N ALA A 533 4.14 34.57 1.94
CA ALA A 533 5.41 34.88 1.29
C ALA A 533 5.84 36.34 1.48
N CYS A 534 4.92 37.30 1.37
CA CYS A 534 5.23 38.72 1.60
C CYS A 534 5.75 38.97 3.03
N SER A 535 5.32 38.18 4.02
CA SER A 535 5.84 38.26 5.40
C SER A 535 7.28 37.72 5.54
N VAL A 536 7.67 36.77 4.69
CA VAL A 536 9.00 36.16 4.67
C VAL A 536 10.00 37.01 3.89
N TYR A 537 9.61 37.46 2.69
CA TYR A 537 10.50 38.22 1.79
C TYR A 537 10.37 39.75 1.92
N GLY A 538 9.47 40.24 2.76
CA GLY A 538 9.38 41.66 3.12
C GLY A 538 8.72 42.59 2.08
N ASN A 539 7.94 42.07 1.13
CA ASN A 539 7.22 42.93 0.16
C ASN A 539 5.91 43.47 0.76
N VAL A 540 5.97 44.70 1.30
CA VAL A 540 4.83 45.34 1.98
C VAL A 540 3.67 45.63 1.02
N SER A 541 3.96 46.12 -0.19
CA SER A 541 2.94 46.58 -1.14
C SER A 541 1.98 45.46 -1.59
N ILE A 542 2.52 44.32 -2.02
CA ILE A 542 1.73 43.15 -2.40
C ILE A 542 1.10 42.50 -1.17
N GLY A 543 1.78 42.54 -0.02
CA GLY A 543 1.24 42.07 1.26
C GLY A 543 -0.04 42.80 1.68
N GLU A 544 -0.10 44.12 1.51
CA GLU A 544 -1.32 44.92 1.77
C GLU A 544 -2.47 44.55 0.84
N VAL A 545 -2.19 44.39 -0.46
CA VAL A 545 -3.19 43.98 -1.46
C VAL A 545 -3.74 42.58 -1.15
N ALA A 546 -2.86 41.64 -0.80
CA ALA A 546 -3.23 40.28 -0.43
C ALA A 546 -4.08 40.25 0.85
N ALA A 547 -3.69 41.01 1.87
CA ALA A 547 -4.43 41.09 3.12
C ALA A 547 -5.81 41.74 2.94
N LYS A 548 -5.91 42.82 2.16
CA LYS A 548 -7.19 43.46 1.84
C LYS A 548 -8.14 42.49 1.15
N SER A 549 -7.64 41.76 0.15
CA SER A 549 -8.42 40.75 -0.56
C SER A 549 -8.88 39.61 0.37
N LEU A 550 -8.03 39.18 1.31
CA LEU A 550 -8.39 38.20 2.33
C LEU A 550 -9.42 38.71 3.33
N PHE A 551 -9.41 40.00 3.68
CA PHE A 551 -10.39 40.59 4.58
C PHE A 551 -11.78 40.68 3.95
N ASP A 552 -11.85 40.86 2.63
CA ASP A 552 -13.12 40.84 1.89
C ASP A 552 -13.66 39.41 1.74
N LEU A 553 -12.78 38.40 1.59
CA LEU A 553 -13.17 36.99 1.42
C LEU A 553 -13.49 36.28 2.74
N ASP A 554 -12.66 36.44 3.77
CA ASP A 554 -12.85 35.83 5.09
C ASP A 554 -12.55 36.84 6.22
N PRO A 555 -13.51 37.73 6.53
CA PRO A 555 -13.30 38.82 7.49
C PRO A 555 -13.04 38.35 8.92
N ARG A 556 -13.37 37.09 9.26
CA ARG A 556 -13.33 36.55 10.63
C ARG A 556 -12.05 35.78 10.96
N LYS A 557 -11.21 35.49 9.98
CA LYS A 557 -9.99 34.70 10.18
C LYS A 557 -8.87 35.54 10.78
N SER A 558 -8.62 35.36 12.08
CA SER A 558 -7.64 36.16 12.83
C SER A 558 -6.20 36.01 12.34
N VAL A 559 -5.86 34.88 11.72
CA VAL A 559 -4.52 34.59 11.18
C VAL A 559 -4.08 35.64 10.14
N ASN A 560 -4.97 36.04 9.23
CA ASN A 560 -4.63 36.97 8.14
C ASN A 560 -4.19 38.35 8.68
N TYR A 561 -4.86 38.84 9.73
CA TYR A 561 -4.51 40.08 10.40
C TYR A 561 -3.17 39.98 11.14
N VAL A 562 -2.90 38.84 11.77
CA VAL A 562 -1.62 38.58 12.45
C VAL A 562 -0.46 38.54 11.45
N VAL A 563 -0.63 37.87 10.31
CA VAL A 563 0.42 37.81 9.27
C VAL A 563 0.71 39.20 8.70
N LEU A 564 -0.30 40.01 8.40
CA LEU A 564 -0.08 41.41 7.97
C LEU A 564 0.62 42.24 9.05
N THR A 565 0.29 42.02 10.33
CA THR A 565 0.98 42.69 11.45
C THR A 565 2.47 42.32 11.48
N ASN A 566 2.79 41.06 11.19
CA ASN A 566 4.18 40.61 11.09
C ASN A 566 4.88 41.25 9.89
N VAL A 567 4.22 41.36 8.72
CA VAL A 567 4.77 42.08 7.54
C VAL A 567 5.17 43.51 7.92
N TYR A 568 4.27 44.27 8.56
CA TYR A 568 4.57 45.64 9.00
C TYR A 568 5.68 45.70 10.05
N ALA A 569 5.71 44.76 11.01
CA ALA A 569 6.74 44.70 12.03
C ALA A 569 8.14 44.43 11.42
N THR A 570 8.24 43.49 10.47
CA THR A 570 9.49 43.19 9.74
C THR A 570 9.96 44.39 8.92
N ALA A 571 9.04 45.18 8.36
CA ALA A 571 9.34 46.41 7.63
C ALA A 571 9.57 47.66 8.52
N GLY A 572 9.49 47.53 9.85
CA GLY A 572 9.67 48.65 10.79
C GLY A 572 8.49 49.64 10.86
N LEU A 573 7.34 49.32 10.25
CA LEU A 573 6.15 50.18 10.16
C LEU A 573 5.24 50.00 11.40
N TRP A 574 5.66 50.51 12.56
CA TRP A 574 4.98 50.31 13.84
C TRP A 574 3.59 50.96 13.95
N ASP A 575 3.33 52.03 13.19
CA ASP A 575 2.00 52.65 13.15
C ASP A 575 0.96 51.71 12.52
N GLY A 576 1.31 51.04 11.42
CA GLY A 576 0.46 50.02 10.78
C GLY A 576 0.18 48.81 11.69
N VAL A 577 1.18 48.38 12.47
CA VAL A 577 1.01 47.34 13.51
C VAL A 577 -0.04 47.76 14.55
N ARG A 578 0.03 49.01 15.02
CA ARG A 578 -0.90 49.54 16.02
C ARG A 578 -2.33 49.61 15.48
N ASP A 579 -2.49 50.04 14.24
CA ASP A 579 -3.79 50.17 13.59
C ASP A 579 -4.48 48.82 13.36
N ILE A 580 -3.75 47.81 12.86
CA ILE A 580 -4.29 46.45 12.69
C ILE A 580 -4.67 45.82 14.03
N ARG A 581 -3.83 45.97 15.07
CA ARG A 581 -4.15 45.46 16.42
C ARG A 581 -5.38 46.15 17.02
N LYS A 582 -5.56 47.45 16.78
CA LYS A 582 -6.78 48.19 17.17
C LYS A 582 -8.00 47.63 16.43
N PHE A 583 -7.88 47.37 15.13
CA PHE A 583 -8.94 46.79 14.31
C PHE A 583 -9.35 45.39 14.77
N MET A 584 -8.39 44.52 15.11
CA MET A 584 -8.65 43.19 15.66
C MET A 584 -9.40 43.26 17.00
N LYS A 585 -9.04 44.21 17.88
CA LYS A 585 -9.75 44.44 19.15
C LYS A 585 -11.20 44.88 18.93
N VAL A 586 -11.45 45.83 18.01
CA VAL A 586 -12.80 46.31 17.66
C VAL A 586 -13.66 45.16 17.12
N LYS A 587 -13.10 44.31 16.24
CA LYS A 587 -13.79 43.14 15.67
C LYS A 587 -13.86 41.92 16.61
N LYS A 588 -13.37 42.02 17.87
CA LYS A 588 -13.33 40.91 18.85
C LYS A 588 -12.65 39.63 18.33
N LEU A 589 -11.66 39.76 17.45
CA LEU A 589 -10.93 38.62 16.90
C LEU A 589 -9.87 38.15 17.90
N ARG A 590 -9.84 36.84 18.21
CA ARG A 590 -8.82 36.23 19.08
C ARG A 590 -7.85 35.37 18.27
N LYS A 591 -6.57 35.37 18.67
CA LYS A 591 -5.56 34.45 18.12
C LYS A 591 -5.96 33.02 18.51
N GLN A 592 -6.15 32.15 17.52
CA GLN A 592 -6.35 30.73 17.78
C GLN A 592 -4.98 30.07 17.98
N SER A 593 -4.84 29.27 19.03
CA SER A 593 -3.64 28.45 19.27
C SER A 593 -3.67 27.25 18.32
N GLY A 594 -2.56 26.94 17.67
CA GLY A 594 -2.40 25.68 16.93
C GLY A 594 -2.22 24.53 17.92
N PHE A 595 -2.90 23.41 17.67
CA PHE A 595 -2.75 22.18 18.43
C PHE A 595 -2.34 21.06 17.47
N SER A 596 -1.34 20.27 17.83
CA SER A 596 -1.04 18.98 17.19
C SER A 596 -1.64 17.89 18.08
N LEU A 597 -2.59 17.10 17.56
CA LEU A 597 -3.15 15.97 18.31
C LEU A 597 -2.10 14.85 18.35
N PHE A 598 -1.60 14.54 19.55
CA PHE A 598 -0.95 13.25 19.82
C PHE A 598 -2.02 12.28 20.30
N GLU A 599 -2.18 11.16 19.61
CA GLU A 599 -3.17 10.14 19.95
C GLU A 599 -2.56 9.16 20.98
N SER A 600 -2.97 9.27 22.24
CA SER A 600 -2.74 8.22 23.24
C SER A 600 -4.00 7.36 23.36
N SER A 601 -4.02 6.18 22.73
CA SER A 601 -5.13 5.24 22.89
C SER A 601 -4.63 3.80 23.00
N SER A 602 -4.03 3.48 24.15
CA SER A 602 -3.60 2.12 24.53
C SER A 602 -4.65 1.31 25.32
N GLY A 603 -5.86 1.82 25.54
CA GLY A 603 -6.80 1.22 26.52
C GLY A 603 -8.02 0.46 26.01
N LYS A 604 -8.35 0.48 24.71
CA LYS A 604 -9.61 -0.12 24.18
C LYS A 604 -9.41 -1.13 23.05
N MET A 605 -8.17 -1.45 22.72
CA MET A 605 -7.81 -2.36 21.63
C MET A 605 -7.80 -3.83 22.05
N GLU A 606 -7.58 -4.13 23.34
CA GLU A 606 -7.49 -5.50 23.90
C GLU A 606 -8.74 -6.37 23.70
N ASP A 607 -9.93 -5.77 23.70
CA ASP A 607 -11.18 -6.51 23.48
C ASP A 607 -11.36 -6.94 22.01
N VAL A 608 -10.81 -6.18 21.07
CA VAL A 608 -10.87 -6.50 19.63
C VAL A 608 -9.94 -7.67 19.30
N TRP A 609 -8.77 -7.74 19.96
CA TRP A 609 -7.79 -8.82 19.78
C TRP A 609 -8.32 -10.18 20.25
N ARG A 610 -9.01 -10.24 21.39
CA ARG A 610 -9.58 -11.48 21.93
C ARG A 610 -10.68 -12.09 21.06
N VAL A 611 -11.48 -11.26 20.40
CA VAL A 611 -12.57 -11.73 19.50
C VAL A 611 -11.99 -12.31 18.20
N PHE A 612 -10.92 -11.71 17.68
CA PHE A 612 -10.28 -12.17 16.45
C PHE A 612 -9.61 -13.53 16.60
N ASP A 613 -8.87 -13.75 17.70
CA ASP A 613 -8.21 -15.03 17.97
C ASP A 613 -9.21 -16.18 18.20
N ALA A 614 -10.34 -15.89 18.86
CA ALA A 614 -11.40 -16.88 19.08
C ALA A 614 -12.10 -17.33 17.78
N MET A 615 -12.12 -16.50 16.74
CA MET A 615 -12.80 -16.78 15.47
C MET A 615 -11.92 -17.53 14.46
N VAL A 616 -10.61 -17.27 14.44
CA VAL A 616 -9.64 -18.04 13.64
C VAL A 616 -9.65 -19.51 14.05
N VAL A 617 -9.78 -19.79 15.35
CA VAL A 617 -9.86 -21.16 15.89
C VAL A 617 -11.17 -21.86 15.50
N LYS A 618 -12.32 -21.16 15.46
CA LYS A 618 -13.61 -21.76 15.05
C LYS A 618 -13.69 -22.09 13.55
N ASN A 619 -13.13 -21.25 12.68
CA ASN A 619 -13.15 -21.51 11.23
C ASN A 619 -12.19 -22.63 10.80
N LEU A 620 -11.09 -22.85 11.54
CA LEU A 620 -10.19 -24.01 11.35
C LEU A 620 -10.88 -25.35 11.70
N VAL A 621 -11.77 -25.36 12.70
CA VAL A 621 -12.52 -26.56 13.11
C VAL A 621 -13.62 -26.94 12.10
N SER A 622 -14.21 -25.97 11.39
CA SER A 622 -15.17 -26.24 10.32
C SER A 622 -14.52 -26.72 9.01
N TRP A 623 -13.26 -26.34 8.76
CA TRP A 623 -12.49 -26.83 7.61
C TRP A 623 -12.05 -28.29 7.79
N ASN A 624 -11.64 -28.66 9.01
CA ASN A 624 -11.25 -30.04 9.33
C ASN A 624 -12.44 -31.03 9.24
N SER A 625 -13.67 -30.59 9.56
CA SER A 625 -14.86 -31.44 9.42
C SER A 625 -15.33 -31.62 7.97
N MET A 626 -14.99 -30.68 7.08
CA MET A 626 -15.31 -30.75 5.66
C MET A 626 -14.31 -31.65 4.88
N ILE A 627 -13.05 -31.70 5.31
CA ILE A 627 -12.01 -32.59 4.74
C ILE A 627 -12.21 -34.04 5.19
N ALA A 628 -12.65 -34.27 6.44
CA ALA A 628 -12.92 -35.62 6.96
C ALA A 628 -14.10 -36.35 6.28
N ALA A 629 -14.96 -35.62 5.55
CA ALA A 629 -16.15 -36.20 4.90
C ALA A 629 -15.89 -36.77 3.49
N ASN A 630 -14.71 -36.54 2.88
CA ASN A 630 -14.43 -36.94 1.49
C ASN A 630 -13.25 -37.92 1.30
N SER A 631 -12.60 -38.38 2.37
CA SER A 631 -11.47 -39.32 2.27
C SER A 631 -11.93 -40.78 2.41
N ARG A 632 -12.60 -41.31 1.38
CA ARG A 632 -12.72 -42.76 1.13
C ARG A 632 -12.47 -43.03 -0.35
N VAL A 633 -11.25 -42.77 -0.83
CA VAL A 633 -10.53 -43.49 -1.90
C VAL A 633 -9.12 -42.86 -1.94
N LEU A 634 -8.18 -43.48 -1.23
CA LEU A 634 -6.70 -43.45 -1.36
C LEU A 634 -6.12 -43.71 0.05
N ILE A 635 -6.01 -44.99 0.41
CA ILE A 635 -5.12 -45.43 1.49
C ILE A 635 -3.92 -46.05 0.79
N GLY A 636 -2.75 -45.45 0.98
CA GLY A 636 -1.47 -45.96 0.49
C GLY A 636 -0.56 -44.81 0.12
N MET A 637 0.39 -44.49 0.99
CA MET A 637 1.36 -43.40 0.93
C MET A 637 0.86 -42.05 1.47
N THR A 638 1.02 -41.81 2.79
CA THR A 638 1.29 -40.48 3.43
C THR A 638 1.06 -40.56 4.96
N LEU A 639 1.67 -41.54 5.66
CA LEU A 639 1.61 -41.53 7.14
C LEU A 639 2.79 -40.80 7.79
N ASP A 640 3.89 -40.54 7.08
CA ASP A 640 5.07 -39.89 7.69
C ASP A 640 5.06 -38.35 7.59
N ASN A 641 4.29 -37.76 6.67
CA ASN A 641 4.23 -36.29 6.51
C ASN A 641 3.22 -35.61 7.45
N PHE A 642 2.20 -36.33 7.94
CA PHE A 642 1.15 -35.75 8.80
C PHE A 642 1.60 -35.58 10.26
N THR A 643 2.51 -36.43 10.72
CA THR A 643 3.09 -36.37 12.06
C THR A 643 4.11 -35.24 12.19
N MET A 644 4.82 -34.88 11.10
CA MET A 644 5.72 -33.73 11.07
C MET A 644 4.97 -32.39 11.06
N ALA A 645 3.85 -32.31 10.33
CA ALA A 645 3.04 -31.09 10.24
C ALA A 645 2.31 -30.75 11.56
N SER A 646 1.89 -31.75 12.33
CA SER A 646 1.25 -31.53 13.64
C SER A 646 2.24 -31.07 14.72
N VAL A 647 3.50 -31.53 14.66
CA VAL A 647 4.60 -31.10 15.54
C VAL A 647 5.10 -29.69 15.20
N LEU A 648 5.17 -29.33 13.90
CA LEU A 648 5.46 -27.97 13.43
C LEU A 648 4.36 -26.95 13.78
N MET A 649 3.09 -27.35 13.68
CA MET A 649 1.94 -26.52 14.09
C MET A 649 1.84 -26.33 15.61
N ALA A 650 2.27 -27.32 16.41
CA ALA A 650 2.36 -27.19 17.86
C ALA A 650 3.50 -26.23 18.29
N SER A 651 4.63 -26.23 17.57
CA SER A 651 5.74 -25.28 17.80
C SER A 651 5.37 -23.84 17.40
N ALA A 652 4.62 -23.65 16.30
CA ALA A 652 4.11 -22.34 15.90
C ALA A 652 3.06 -21.77 16.88
N ARG A 653 2.28 -22.62 17.56
CA ARG A 653 1.37 -22.21 18.64
C ARG A 653 2.09 -21.85 19.95
N GLY A 654 3.29 -22.40 20.17
CA GLY A 654 4.18 -21.98 21.26
C GLY A 654 4.73 -20.56 21.02
N TYR A 655 5.18 -20.29 19.79
CA TYR A 655 5.70 -18.98 19.38
C TYR A 655 4.67 -17.83 19.43
N ALA A 656 3.37 -18.12 19.26
CA ALA A 656 2.31 -17.11 19.28
C ALA A 656 1.86 -16.68 20.69
N ARG A 657 2.32 -17.34 21.77
CA ARG A 657 2.00 -16.96 23.16
C ARG A 657 2.97 -15.95 23.77
N GLU A 658 4.10 -15.67 23.11
CA GLU A 658 5.15 -14.76 23.58
C GLU A 658 5.32 -13.56 22.63
N GLY A 659 4.27 -12.76 22.49
CA GLY A 659 4.36 -11.29 22.41
C GLY A 659 5.27 -10.57 21.39
N ASN A 660 5.69 -11.14 20.26
CA ASN A 660 6.43 -10.40 19.21
C ASN A 660 5.91 -10.58 17.76
N ASN A 661 6.16 -9.56 16.94
CA ASN A 661 5.54 -9.16 15.66
C ASN A 661 5.05 -10.25 14.66
N SER A 662 3.89 -9.96 14.05
CA SER A 662 3.09 -10.84 13.17
C SER A 662 3.66 -11.16 11.78
N MET A 663 4.93 -10.81 11.48
CA MET A 663 5.52 -10.96 10.13
C MET A 663 6.35 -12.26 9.99
N ASP A 664 7.03 -12.69 11.06
CA ASP A 664 7.86 -13.90 11.03
C ASP A 664 7.04 -15.18 11.03
N ALA A 665 5.88 -15.17 11.71
CA ALA A 665 4.89 -16.25 11.59
C ALA A 665 4.28 -16.33 10.18
N VAL A 666 4.24 -15.22 9.44
CA VAL A 666 3.74 -15.17 8.05
C VAL A 666 4.82 -15.60 7.05
N ASN A 667 6.08 -15.21 7.27
CA ASN A 667 7.21 -15.65 6.44
C ASN A 667 7.52 -17.14 6.63
N LEU A 668 7.48 -17.66 7.86
CA LEU A 668 7.59 -19.10 8.14
C LEU A 668 6.43 -19.89 7.50
N TYR A 669 5.22 -19.29 7.45
CA TYR A 669 4.06 -19.87 6.75
C TYR A 669 4.19 -19.80 5.22
N ILE A 670 4.84 -18.76 4.67
CA ILE A 670 5.11 -18.61 3.23
C ILE A 670 6.22 -19.57 2.77
N GLU A 671 7.28 -19.75 3.57
CA GLU A 671 8.35 -20.72 3.29
C GLU A 671 7.86 -22.18 3.40
N LEU A 672 7.05 -22.50 4.42
CA LEU A 672 6.37 -23.80 4.50
C LEU A 672 5.40 -24.03 3.33
N ARG A 673 4.76 -22.96 2.82
CA ARG A 673 3.89 -23.01 1.63
C ARG A 673 4.67 -23.15 0.32
N GLN A 674 5.86 -22.56 0.19
CA GLN A 674 6.74 -22.76 -0.97
C GLN A 674 7.37 -24.15 -0.99
N ALA A 675 7.72 -24.70 0.19
CA ALA A 675 8.18 -26.09 0.31
C ALA A 675 7.08 -27.11 -0.05
N LEU A 676 5.82 -26.82 0.27
CA LEU A 676 4.67 -27.64 -0.13
C LEU A 676 4.28 -27.49 -1.61
N MET A 677 4.45 -26.30 -2.21
CA MET A 677 4.15 -26.04 -3.64
C MET A 677 5.17 -26.67 -4.60
N ASN A 678 6.37 -27.04 -4.13
CA ASN A 678 7.36 -27.75 -4.96
C ASN A 678 7.08 -29.25 -5.11
N VAL A 679 6.12 -29.82 -4.37
CA VAL A 679 5.74 -31.24 -4.48
C VAL A 679 4.75 -31.49 -5.64
N ASP A 680 4.03 -30.47 -6.10
CA ASP A 680 3.03 -30.60 -7.18
C ASP A 680 3.60 -30.48 -8.60
N THR A 681 4.86 -30.10 -8.77
CA THR A 681 5.49 -29.91 -10.09
C THR A 681 6.05 -31.21 -10.69
N VAL A 682 6.09 -32.31 -9.94
CA VAL A 682 6.62 -33.61 -10.40
C VAL A 682 5.51 -34.55 -10.94
N ILE A 683 4.22 -34.21 -10.77
CA ILE A 683 3.09 -35.11 -11.16
C ILE A 683 2.40 -34.72 -12.48
N LEU A 684 2.75 -33.60 -13.14
CA LEU A 684 2.08 -33.13 -14.37
C LEU A 684 2.94 -33.17 -15.66
N CYS A 685 3.73 -34.23 -15.89
CA CYS A 685 4.35 -34.46 -17.20
C CYS A 685 4.33 -35.91 -17.72
N SER A 686 3.40 -36.74 -17.23
CA SER A 686 3.24 -38.11 -17.72
C SER A 686 1.78 -38.38 -18.03
N MET A 687 1.37 -38.16 -19.29
CA MET A 687 0.43 -38.98 -20.07
C MET A 687 -0.13 -38.19 -21.26
N LYS A 688 0.55 -38.27 -22.40
CA LYS A 688 -0.06 -38.34 -23.74
C LYS A 688 1.03 -38.78 -24.76
N LYS A 689 1.02 -40.06 -25.11
CA LYS A 689 1.51 -40.58 -26.40
C LYS A 689 0.37 -41.42 -27.01
N PRO A 690 0.17 -41.34 -28.33
CA PRO A 690 0.36 -42.52 -29.20
C PRO A 690 1.15 -42.12 -30.47
N LEU A 691 2.19 -42.83 -30.94
CA LEU A 691 2.33 -44.15 -31.59
C LEU A 691 2.64 -44.01 -33.11
N HIS A 692 3.63 -44.79 -33.56
CA HIS A 692 4.09 -45.07 -34.94
C HIS A 692 4.98 -44.00 -35.61
N SER A 693 6.08 -44.28 -36.33
CA SER A 693 6.74 -45.54 -36.75
C SER A 693 8.08 -45.19 -37.45
N TRP A 694 9.10 -46.01 -37.19
CA TRP A 694 10.14 -46.49 -38.12
C TRP A 694 11.23 -45.56 -38.73
N SER A 695 12.43 -46.17 -38.78
CA SER A 695 13.59 -45.98 -39.67
C SER A 695 14.62 -44.86 -39.39
N SER A 696 15.77 -45.28 -38.86
CA SER A 696 17.14 -44.82 -39.20
C SER A 696 17.46 -45.16 -40.69
N PRO A 697 18.63 -44.82 -41.30
CA PRO A 697 19.87 -44.22 -40.76
C PRO A 697 20.60 -43.23 -41.73
N SER A 698 21.85 -42.89 -41.37
CA SER A 698 23.04 -42.65 -42.23
C SER A 698 23.39 -41.20 -42.62
N PHE A 699 24.53 -40.68 -42.11
CA PHE A 699 25.88 -40.53 -42.74
C PHE A 699 26.00 -39.19 -43.51
N SER A 700 27.09 -38.42 -43.58
CA SER A 700 28.54 -38.58 -43.35
C SER A 700 29.16 -37.15 -43.31
N ALA A 701 30.12 -36.84 -42.44
CA ALA A 701 31.59 -36.84 -42.65
C ALA A 701 32.20 -35.58 -43.30
N HIS A 702 33.27 -35.04 -42.68
CA HIS A 702 34.67 -34.89 -43.17
C HIS A 702 35.50 -34.22 -42.04
N ARG A 703 36.51 -34.87 -41.41
CA ARG A 703 37.96 -35.01 -41.78
C ARG A 703 38.65 -33.67 -42.11
N ARG A 704 39.89 -33.35 -41.74
CA ARG A 704 41.11 -33.93 -41.08
C ARG A 704 42.04 -32.70 -40.85
N THR A 705 43.16 -32.65 -40.11
CA THR A 705 44.44 -33.40 -40.20
C THR A 705 45.44 -32.79 -39.17
N THR A 706 46.05 -33.56 -38.25
CA THR A 706 47.49 -33.98 -38.13
C THR A 706 48.44 -33.05 -37.34
N LEU A 707 49.06 -33.43 -36.19
CA LEU A 707 50.14 -34.44 -35.86
C LEU A 707 51.56 -33.80 -35.99
N VAL A 708 52.58 -33.93 -35.10
CA VAL A 708 53.17 -35.05 -34.31
C VAL A 708 54.14 -34.57 -33.17
N ARG A 709 54.23 -35.35 -32.06
CA ARG A 709 55.27 -35.70 -31.00
C ARG A 709 56.63 -34.94 -30.89
N SER A 710 57.43 -34.95 -29.80
CA SER A 710 57.76 -35.99 -28.77
C SER A 710 58.50 -35.46 -27.49
N ASP A 711 58.34 -36.20 -26.39
CA ASP A 711 59.30 -36.63 -25.33
C ASP A 711 60.01 -35.70 -24.29
N MET A 712 59.91 -36.19 -23.04
CA MET A 712 60.89 -36.27 -21.92
C MET A 712 61.25 -35.06 -21.02
N ALA A 713 60.86 -35.25 -19.75
CA ALA A 713 61.67 -35.15 -18.51
C ALA A 713 61.76 -33.84 -17.67
N SER A 714 61.39 -34.05 -16.40
CA SER A 714 62.08 -33.62 -15.16
C SER A 714 61.58 -32.36 -14.41
N THR A 715 61.08 -32.64 -13.18
CA THR A 715 61.30 -31.96 -11.89
C THR A 715 61.45 -30.43 -11.87
N VAL A 716 60.65 -29.77 -11.02
CA VAL A 716 61.04 -29.28 -9.67
C VAL A 716 59.81 -28.71 -8.96
N ALA A 717 59.78 -28.93 -7.65
CA ALA A 717 58.78 -28.56 -6.67
C ALA A 717 58.55 -27.04 -6.50
N GLY A 718 57.47 -26.65 -5.82
CA GLY A 718 57.26 -25.26 -5.41
C GLY A 718 55.94 -24.98 -4.69
N SER A 719 55.82 -25.44 -3.44
CA SER A 719 54.97 -24.94 -2.35
C SER A 719 53.46 -24.75 -2.56
N THR A 720 52.70 -25.65 -1.97
CA THR A 720 51.50 -25.30 -1.19
C THR A 720 51.83 -24.15 -0.22
N ALA A 721 51.21 -22.99 -0.40
CA ALA A 721 51.09 -22.01 0.66
C ALA A 721 49.67 -22.10 1.23
N SER A 722 49.54 -22.82 2.35
CA SER A 722 48.44 -22.58 3.27
C SER A 722 48.61 -21.16 3.81
N PHE A 723 47.87 -20.19 3.28
CA PHE A 723 47.77 -18.90 3.96
C PHE A 723 46.76 -19.05 5.09
N SER A 724 47.31 -19.50 6.22
CA SER A 724 46.73 -19.34 7.54
C SER A 724 46.49 -17.84 7.80
N THR A 725 45.42 -17.51 8.51
CA THR A 725 45.16 -16.19 9.12
C THR A 725 46.29 -15.71 10.06
N GLN A 726 47.35 -16.50 10.25
CA GLN A 726 48.57 -16.16 10.99
C GLN A 726 49.53 -15.15 10.31
N SER A 727 49.21 -14.60 9.13
CA SER A 727 50.13 -13.70 8.38
C SER A 727 49.84 -12.19 8.50
N LEU A 728 48.85 -11.74 9.28
CA LEU A 728 48.76 -10.31 9.60
C LEU A 728 49.72 -10.01 10.75
N SER A 729 50.71 -9.13 10.52
CA SER A 729 51.49 -8.58 11.63
C SER A 729 50.51 -7.88 12.57
N THR A 730 50.44 -8.31 13.82
CA THR A 730 49.55 -7.81 14.87
C THR A 730 49.80 -6.33 15.26
N GLY A 731 50.55 -5.56 14.46
CA GLY A 731 50.97 -4.20 14.76
C GLY A 731 50.39 -3.09 13.87
N GLU A 732 49.75 -3.42 12.73
CA GLU A 732 49.15 -2.41 11.85
C GLU A 732 47.65 -2.29 12.08
N PRO A 733 47.09 -1.08 12.30
CA PRO A 733 45.67 -0.90 12.60
C PRO A 733 44.77 -0.85 11.34
N VAL A 734 45.36 -0.94 10.14
CA VAL A 734 44.62 -0.95 8.86
C VAL A 734 45.02 -2.14 8.01
N VAL A 735 44.16 -2.50 7.06
CA VAL A 735 44.43 -3.48 6.00
C VAL A 735 44.24 -2.86 4.62
N SER A 736 45.01 -3.32 3.62
CA SER A 736 44.85 -2.85 2.24
C SER A 736 43.62 -3.44 1.55
N VAL A 737 43.12 -2.75 0.52
CA VAL A 737 42.01 -3.24 -0.32
C VAL A 737 42.34 -4.56 -1.02
N ASP A 738 43.60 -4.77 -1.44
CA ASP A 738 44.06 -6.03 -2.03
C ASP A 738 44.02 -7.17 -1.00
N TRP A 739 44.44 -6.89 0.23
CA TRP A 739 44.39 -7.87 1.31
C TRP A 739 42.95 -8.28 1.63
N LEU A 740 42.04 -7.31 1.78
CA LEU A 740 40.64 -7.63 2.04
C LEU A 740 40.03 -8.44 0.88
N HIS A 741 40.29 -8.04 -0.37
CA HIS A 741 39.81 -8.76 -1.55
C HIS A 741 40.29 -10.23 -1.58
N ALA A 742 41.54 -10.48 -1.20
CA ALA A 742 42.08 -11.84 -1.12
C ALA A 742 41.48 -12.70 0.01
N ASN A 743 40.96 -12.08 1.09
CA ASN A 743 40.51 -12.76 2.30
C ASN A 743 38.98 -12.70 2.53
N LEU A 744 38.22 -12.13 1.59
CA LEU A 744 36.78 -11.87 1.71
C LEU A 744 35.92 -13.12 1.91
N ARG A 745 36.47 -14.31 1.61
CA ARG A 745 35.79 -15.61 1.73
C ARG A 745 36.15 -16.36 3.01
N GLU A 746 36.99 -15.79 3.87
CA GLU A 746 37.35 -16.41 5.14
C GLU A 746 36.14 -16.42 6.09
N PRO A 747 35.75 -17.58 6.65
CA PRO A 747 34.50 -17.72 7.42
C PRO A 747 34.52 -16.93 8.75
N ASP A 748 35.71 -16.80 9.34
CA ASP A 748 35.96 -16.07 10.59
C ASP A 748 36.40 -14.61 10.33
N LEU A 749 36.05 -14.02 9.16
CA LEU A 749 36.26 -12.61 8.86
C LEU A 749 34.91 -11.94 8.57
N LYS A 750 34.62 -10.85 9.27
CA LYS A 750 33.41 -10.02 9.09
C LYS A 750 33.81 -8.65 8.57
N VAL A 751 33.08 -8.16 7.57
CA VAL A 751 33.29 -6.83 7.00
C VAL A 751 32.13 -5.94 7.43
N LEU A 752 32.43 -4.76 7.95
CA LEU A 752 31.44 -3.80 8.42
C LEU A 752 31.49 -2.51 7.61
N ASP A 753 30.36 -2.14 7.03
CA ASP A 753 30.12 -0.79 6.52
C ASP A 753 29.68 0.09 7.69
N ALA A 754 30.57 0.99 8.11
CA ALA A 754 30.33 1.97 9.16
C ALA A 754 30.13 3.38 8.59
N SER A 755 29.59 3.50 7.37
CA SER A 755 29.37 4.79 6.73
C SER A 755 28.49 5.69 7.58
N TRP A 756 28.98 6.90 7.85
CA TRP A 756 28.26 7.94 8.56
C TRP A 756 28.60 9.30 7.95
N TYR A 757 27.59 10.17 7.85
CA TYR A 757 27.70 11.47 7.22
C TYR A 757 27.19 12.55 8.17
N MET A 758 27.71 13.76 8.02
CA MET A 758 27.26 14.89 8.82
C MET A 758 25.82 15.26 8.42
N PRO A 759 24.97 15.72 9.36
CA PRO A 759 23.57 16.00 9.09
C PRO A 759 23.31 17.02 7.97
N ASP A 760 24.23 17.96 7.76
CA ASP A 760 24.17 18.98 6.71
C ASP A 760 24.47 18.44 5.30
N GLU A 761 25.08 17.26 5.19
CA GLU A 761 25.35 16.61 3.90
C GLU A 761 24.09 15.99 3.27
N GLN A 762 23.01 15.80 4.05
CA GLN A 762 21.72 15.23 3.59
C GLN A 762 21.85 13.87 2.89
N ARG A 763 22.83 13.06 3.29
CA ARG A 763 23.08 11.72 2.77
C ARG A 763 22.57 10.66 3.74
N ASN A 764 22.02 9.56 3.23
CA ASN A 764 21.55 8.44 4.03
C ASN A 764 22.50 7.25 3.88
N PRO A 765 23.30 6.92 4.90
CA PRO A 765 24.30 5.86 4.79
C PRO A 765 23.70 4.46 4.56
N LEU A 766 22.57 4.14 5.21
CA LEU A 766 21.90 2.85 5.03
C LEU A 766 21.37 2.69 3.59
N GLN A 767 20.83 3.78 3.01
CA GLN A 767 20.39 3.77 1.62
C GLN A 767 21.57 3.58 0.66
N GLU A 768 22.70 4.26 0.89
CA GLU A 768 23.90 4.11 0.06
C GLU A 768 24.50 2.70 0.16
N TYR A 769 24.52 2.12 1.36
CA TYR A 769 24.90 0.72 1.57
C TYR A 769 24.00 -0.22 0.76
N GLN A 770 22.67 -0.03 0.79
CA GLN A 770 21.74 -0.84 -0.02
C GLN A 770 21.97 -0.72 -1.52
N VAL A 771 22.43 0.45 -1.99
CA VAL A 771 22.75 0.68 -3.40
C VAL A 771 24.04 -0.02 -3.80
N ALA A 772 25.12 0.15 -3.03
CA ALA A 772 26.41 -0.45 -3.34
C ALA A 772 27.34 -0.53 -2.12
N HIS A 773 27.71 -1.74 -1.71
CA HIS A 773 28.61 -2.03 -0.60
C HIS A 773 29.64 -3.12 -0.98
N ILE A 774 30.69 -3.30 -0.16
CA ILE A 774 31.64 -4.41 -0.32
C ILE A 774 30.90 -5.74 -0.13
N PRO A 775 31.12 -6.75 -0.99
CA PRO A 775 30.38 -8.01 -0.94
C PRO A 775 30.34 -8.66 0.45
N GLY A 776 29.16 -9.10 0.90
CA GLY A 776 29.00 -9.75 2.19
C GLY A 776 29.27 -8.87 3.43
N ALA A 777 29.48 -7.56 3.26
CA ALA A 777 29.58 -6.64 4.39
C ALA A 777 28.24 -6.56 5.14
N LEU A 778 28.30 -6.22 6.43
CA LEU A 778 27.15 -5.91 7.27
C LEU A 778 27.13 -4.41 7.56
N PHE A 779 25.95 -3.82 7.67
CA PHE A 779 25.83 -2.40 8.02
C PHE A 779 25.91 -2.20 9.54
N PHE A 780 26.87 -1.38 9.99
CA PHE A 780 27.04 -0.97 11.37
C PHE A 780 26.53 0.47 11.52
N ASP A 781 25.32 0.62 12.08
CA ASP A 781 24.73 1.94 12.31
C ASP A 781 25.43 2.65 13.47
N VAL A 782 26.31 3.60 13.17
CA VAL A 782 27.07 4.37 14.18
C VAL A 782 26.14 5.18 15.11
N ASP A 783 25.01 5.66 14.61
CA ASP A 783 24.00 6.37 15.42
C ASP A 783 23.05 5.40 16.14
N GLY A 784 22.79 4.25 15.51
CA GLY A 784 22.09 3.09 16.07
C GLY A 784 22.77 2.52 17.31
N ILE A 785 24.08 2.29 17.20
CA ILE A 785 24.92 1.60 18.17
C ILE A 785 25.69 2.63 19.01
N SER A 786 24.93 3.45 19.73
CA SER A 786 25.44 4.49 20.63
C SER A 786 24.58 4.58 21.90
N ASP A 787 25.12 5.17 22.96
CA ASP A 787 24.36 5.44 24.18
C ASP A 787 23.33 6.55 23.93
N ARG A 788 22.05 6.17 23.98
CA ARG A 788 20.90 7.06 23.78
C ARG A 788 20.33 7.63 25.09
N THR A 789 20.92 7.32 26.23
CA THR A 789 20.48 7.83 27.53
C THR A 789 20.90 9.28 27.78
N THR A 790 21.84 9.79 26.98
CA THR A 790 22.32 11.17 27.05
C THR A 790 21.90 11.97 25.81
N ASN A 791 21.93 13.30 25.90
CA ASN A 791 21.72 14.19 24.74
C ASN A 791 22.99 14.38 23.89
N LEU A 792 24.10 13.72 24.25
CA LEU A 792 25.34 13.77 23.50
C LEU A 792 25.30 12.71 22.40
N PRO A 793 25.81 13.01 21.19
CA PRO A 793 25.78 12.06 20.08
C PRO A 793 26.82 10.95 20.24
N HIS A 794 26.64 9.85 19.52
CA HIS A 794 27.66 8.81 19.30
C HIS A 794 28.36 8.31 20.56
N MET A 795 27.83 8.58 21.75
CA MET A 795 28.42 8.20 23.02
C MET A 795 28.59 6.70 23.03
N LEU A 796 29.67 6.24 23.65
CA LEU A 796 29.95 4.82 23.75
C LEU A 796 28.80 4.12 24.51
N PRO A 797 28.18 3.07 23.95
CA PRO A 797 27.13 2.32 24.64
C PRO A 797 27.67 1.58 25.88
N SER A 798 26.79 1.04 26.72
CA SER A 798 27.22 0.16 27.83
C SER A 798 27.83 -1.15 27.31
N GLU A 799 28.58 -1.85 28.17
CA GLU A 799 29.15 -3.16 27.82
C GLU A 799 28.08 -4.15 27.35
N GLU A 800 26.98 -4.22 28.08
CA GLU A 800 25.86 -5.12 27.78
C GLU A 800 25.18 -4.73 26.46
N ALA A 801 25.00 -3.43 26.22
CA ALA A 801 24.38 -2.91 25.01
C ALA A 801 25.26 -3.19 23.78
N PHE A 802 26.57 -2.94 23.86
CA PHE A 802 27.50 -3.24 22.77
C PHE A 802 27.57 -4.75 22.49
N ALA A 803 27.69 -5.57 23.54
CA ALA A 803 27.70 -7.03 23.43
C ALA A 803 26.46 -7.55 22.68
N ALA A 804 25.27 -7.05 23.04
CA ALA A 804 24.02 -7.43 22.43
C ALA A 804 23.92 -6.99 20.96
N ALA A 805 24.31 -5.75 20.65
CA ALA A 805 24.26 -5.22 19.28
C ALA A 805 25.22 -5.94 18.33
N VAL A 806 26.46 -6.17 18.75
CA VAL A 806 27.47 -6.90 17.96
C VAL A 806 27.10 -8.37 17.78
N SER A 807 26.50 -8.99 18.81
CA SER A 807 25.95 -10.35 18.69
C SER A 807 24.80 -10.42 17.69
N ALA A 808 23.93 -9.41 17.66
CA ALA A 808 22.82 -9.33 16.70
C ALA A 808 23.30 -9.13 15.25
N LEU A 809 24.48 -8.52 15.04
CA LEU A 809 25.16 -8.51 13.74
C LEU A 809 25.73 -9.89 13.34
N GLY A 810 25.74 -10.87 14.26
CA GLY A 810 26.29 -12.20 14.02
C GLY A 810 27.82 -12.23 14.10
N ILE A 811 28.39 -11.38 14.96
CA ILE A 811 29.83 -11.31 15.22
C ILE A 811 30.13 -12.04 16.54
N GLU A 812 31.19 -12.84 16.54
CA GLU A 812 31.67 -13.59 17.70
C GLU A 812 33.10 -13.15 18.09
N ASN A 813 33.54 -13.47 19.32
CA ASN A 813 34.90 -13.12 19.77
C ASN A 813 36.02 -13.72 18.90
N LYS A 814 35.76 -14.81 18.19
CA LYS A 814 36.72 -15.48 17.31
C LYS A 814 36.86 -14.82 15.94
N ASP A 815 35.92 -13.95 15.55
CA ASP A 815 35.94 -13.33 14.23
C ASP A 815 37.04 -12.27 14.15
N GLY A 816 37.60 -12.05 12.96
CA GLY A 816 38.30 -10.83 12.63
C GLY A 816 37.31 -9.83 12.04
N VAL A 817 37.47 -8.54 12.34
CA VAL A 817 36.56 -7.49 11.89
C VAL A 817 37.32 -6.48 11.02
N VAL A 818 36.86 -6.25 9.79
CA VAL A 818 37.37 -5.18 8.93
C VAL A 818 36.28 -4.14 8.76
N VAL A 819 36.56 -2.91 9.16
CA VAL A 819 35.61 -1.79 9.11
C VAL A 819 35.99 -0.83 8.00
N TYR A 820 35.03 -0.43 7.17
CA TYR A 820 35.21 0.62 6.17
C TYR A 820 34.09 1.65 6.21
N ASP A 821 34.27 2.76 5.51
CA ASP A 821 33.21 3.74 5.27
C ASP A 821 33.27 4.32 3.85
N GLY A 822 32.21 5.04 3.48
CA GLY A 822 32.03 5.64 2.17
C GLY A 822 32.89 6.87 1.87
N LYS A 823 33.66 7.40 2.83
CA LYS A 823 34.55 8.57 2.66
C LYS A 823 36.03 8.22 2.60
N GLY A 824 36.39 7.00 2.98
CA GLY A 824 37.77 6.52 3.05
C GLY A 824 38.08 6.09 4.47
N ILE A 825 38.59 7.03 5.27
CA ILE A 825 38.76 6.86 6.72
C ILE A 825 38.13 8.06 7.42
N PHE A 826 36.88 7.90 7.85
CA PHE A 826 36.11 8.90 8.57
C PHE A 826 35.46 8.30 9.82
N SER A 827 34.37 7.55 9.65
CA SER A 827 33.61 6.92 10.72
C SER A 827 34.06 5.48 11.00
N ALA A 828 34.74 4.82 10.07
CA ALA A 828 35.27 3.48 10.28
C ALA A 828 36.25 3.42 11.47
N ALA A 829 37.05 4.47 11.66
CA ALA A 829 37.97 4.58 12.80
C ALA A 829 37.23 4.60 14.15
N ARG A 830 36.01 5.14 14.20
CA ARG A 830 35.19 5.15 15.42
C ARG A 830 34.78 3.74 15.81
N VAL A 831 34.26 2.96 14.88
CA VAL A 831 33.84 1.57 15.14
C VAL A 831 35.05 0.70 15.49
N TRP A 832 36.18 0.85 14.79
CA TRP A 832 37.45 0.20 15.18
C TRP A 832 37.83 0.49 16.63
N TRP A 833 37.76 1.75 17.06
CA TRP A 833 38.06 2.14 18.43
C TRP A 833 37.04 1.54 19.43
N MET A 834 35.75 1.49 19.09
CA MET A 834 34.72 0.86 19.95
C MET A 834 35.03 -0.62 20.21
N PHE A 835 35.36 -1.40 19.17
CA PHE A 835 35.74 -2.81 19.34
C PHE A 835 36.96 -2.97 20.27
N ARG A 836 37.96 -2.09 20.16
CA ARG A 836 39.13 -2.10 21.05
C ARG A 836 38.79 -1.73 22.48
N VAL A 837 37.95 -0.72 22.69
CA VAL A 837 37.45 -0.34 24.02
C VAL A 837 36.75 -1.52 24.68
N PHE A 838 36.01 -2.32 23.93
CA PHE A 838 35.38 -3.54 24.44
C PHE A 838 36.25 -4.80 24.34
N GLY A 839 37.55 -4.66 24.11
CA GLY A 839 38.54 -5.72 24.28
C GLY A 839 38.72 -6.66 23.08
N HIS A 840 38.33 -6.24 21.88
CA HIS A 840 38.50 -7.01 20.66
C HIS A 840 39.60 -6.41 19.78
N ASP A 841 40.80 -7.00 19.84
CA ASP A 841 41.99 -6.51 19.15
C ASP A 841 42.11 -6.97 17.68
N ARG A 842 41.32 -7.97 17.26
CA ARG A 842 41.30 -8.48 15.87
C ARG A 842 40.40 -7.62 14.97
N VAL A 843 40.59 -6.31 15.03
CA VAL A 843 39.83 -5.32 14.27
C VAL A 843 40.75 -4.38 13.51
N TRP A 844 40.42 -4.13 12.24
CA TRP A 844 41.20 -3.28 11.33
C TRP A 844 40.30 -2.32 10.58
N VAL A 845 40.84 -1.17 10.18
CA VAL A 845 40.20 -0.26 9.23
C VAL A 845 40.64 -0.59 7.80
N LEU A 846 39.74 -0.57 6.83
CA LEU A 846 40.10 -0.69 5.42
C LEU A 846 40.74 0.60 4.93
N ASP A 847 42.02 0.54 4.56
CA ASP A 847 42.78 1.73 4.18
C ASP A 847 42.23 2.33 2.89
N GLY A 848 41.67 3.55 2.97
CA GLY A 848 41.05 4.26 1.85
C GLY A 848 39.60 3.86 1.56
N GLY A 849 39.01 2.98 2.39
CA GLY A 849 37.59 2.65 2.42
C GLY A 849 36.98 2.22 1.08
N LEU A 850 35.67 2.45 0.94
CA LEU A 850 34.93 2.13 -0.28
C LEU A 850 35.41 2.90 -1.53
N PRO A 851 35.85 4.17 -1.43
CA PRO A 851 36.41 4.88 -2.59
C PRO A 851 37.62 4.17 -3.21
N ARG A 852 38.58 3.73 -2.38
CA ARG A 852 39.78 3.01 -2.87
C ARG A 852 39.45 1.60 -3.36
N TRP A 853 38.49 0.93 -2.72
CA TRP A 853 37.97 -0.36 -3.19
C TRP A 853 37.46 -0.26 -4.64
N ARG A 854 36.61 0.74 -4.92
CA ARG A 854 36.08 1.01 -6.27
C ARG A 854 37.17 1.43 -7.25
N ALA A 855 38.10 2.29 -6.83
CA ALA A 855 39.20 2.74 -7.68
C ALA A 855 40.13 1.58 -8.11
N SER A 856 40.18 0.50 -7.32
CA SER A 856 40.96 -0.71 -7.62
C SER A 856 40.21 -1.67 -8.57
N GLY A 857 38.98 -1.34 -8.95
CA GLY A 857 38.17 -2.13 -9.88
C GLY A 857 37.52 -3.38 -9.26
N PHE A 858 37.46 -3.46 -7.93
CA PHE A 858 36.83 -4.59 -7.24
C PHE A 858 35.30 -4.48 -7.23
N ASP A 859 34.65 -5.64 -7.29
CA ASP A 859 33.20 -5.75 -7.36
C ASP A 859 32.52 -5.19 -6.10
N VAL A 860 31.30 -4.67 -6.26
CA VAL A 860 30.41 -4.24 -5.18
C VAL A 860 29.07 -4.96 -5.32
N GLU A 861 28.46 -5.30 -4.19
CA GLU A 861 27.11 -5.87 -4.18
C GLU A 861 26.07 -4.76 -4.28
N SER A 862 25.13 -4.93 -5.22
CA SER A 862 23.94 -4.09 -5.36
C SER A 862 22.78 -4.82 -4.69
N SER A 863 21.95 -4.11 -3.92
CA SER A 863 20.88 -4.68 -3.07
C SER A 863 21.37 -5.59 -1.94
N ALA A 864 21.51 -5.02 -0.74
CA ALA A 864 21.80 -5.76 0.47
C ALA A 864 20.75 -6.86 0.72
N SER A 865 21.20 -8.02 1.21
CA SER A 865 20.30 -9.13 1.54
C SER A 865 19.32 -8.72 2.65
N SER A 866 18.12 -9.30 2.62
CA SER A 866 17.13 -9.11 3.69
C SER A 866 17.71 -9.46 5.07
N ASP A 867 18.58 -10.47 5.14
CA ASP A 867 19.29 -10.86 6.36
C ASP A 867 20.23 -9.77 6.89
N ALA A 868 21.03 -9.14 6.02
CA ALA A 868 21.96 -8.08 6.44
C ALA A 868 21.22 -6.82 6.95
N ILE A 869 20.09 -6.46 6.32
CA ILE A 869 19.26 -5.33 6.76
C ILE A 869 18.58 -5.65 8.10
N LEU A 870 18.05 -6.88 8.25
CA LEU A 870 17.44 -7.33 9.51
C LEU A 870 18.45 -7.33 10.65
N LYS A 871 19.69 -7.80 10.42
CA LYS A 871 20.78 -7.77 11.40
C LYS A 871 21.13 -6.35 11.83
N ALA A 872 21.25 -5.41 10.89
CA ALA A 872 21.52 -4.00 11.22
C ALA A 872 20.40 -3.36 12.06
N SER A 873 19.14 -3.64 11.73
CA SER A 873 17.99 -3.19 12.52
C SER A 873 17.95 -3.83 13.90
N ALA A 874 18.21 -5.14 13.99
CA ALA A 874 18.23 -5.89 15.24
C ALA A 874 19.36 -5.42 16.18
N ALA A 875 20.52 -5.04 15.62
CA ALA A 875 21.63 -4.49 16.39
C ALA A 875 21.27 -3.15 17.03
N SER A 876 20.61 -2.26 16.30
CA SER A 876 20.13 -0.98 16.85
C SER A 876 19.02 -1.17 17.88
N GLU A 877 18.08 -2.10 17.64
CA GLU A 877 17.01 -2.42 18.58
C GLU A 877 17.55 -3.07 19.87
N ALA A 878 18.62 -3.88 19.78
CA ALA A 878 19.25 -4.50 20.93
C ALA A 878 19.76 -3.47 21.95
N ILE A 879 20.32 -2.35 21.48
CA ILE A 879 20.73 -1.22 22.33
C ILE A 879 19.54 -0.70 23.14
N GLU A 880 18.42 -0.41 22.47
CA GLU A 880 17.23 0.13 23.12
C GLU A 880 16.64 -0.86 24.14
N LYS A 881 16.62 -2.15 23.81
CA LYS A 881 16.14 -3.21 24.71
C LYS A 881 16.98 -3.30 25.97
N VAL A 882 18.32 -3.26 25.86
CA VAL A 882 19.20 -3.30 27.04
C VAL A 882 18.91 -2.12 27.97
N TYR A 883 18.84 -0.89 27.45
CA TYR A 883 18.56 0.29 28.27
C TYR A 883 17.13 0.31 28.85
N GLN A 884 16.19 -0.38 28.24
CA GLN A 884 14.83 -0.57 28.76
C GLN A 884 14.70 -1.76 29.72
N GLY A 885 15.78 -2.52 29.98
CA GLY A 885 15.75 -3.72 30.82
C GLY A 885 14.97 -4.88 30.20
N GLN A 886 14.81 -4.90 28.88
CA GLN A 886 14.12 -5.95 28.15
C GLN A 886 15.08 -7.10 27.80
N PRO A 887 14.57 -8.34 27.64
CA PRO A 887 15.40 -9.46 27.22
C PRO A 887 15.91 -9.24 25.78
N VAL A 888 17.20 -9.44 25.60
CA VAL A 888 17.87 -9.44 24.29
C VAL A 888 18.13 -10.87 23.82
N GLY A 889 18.40 -11.02 22.52
CA GLY A 889 18.76 -12.31 21.91
C GLY A 889 20.04 -12.92 22.49
N PRO A 890 20.44 -14.12 22.03
CA PRO A 890 21.65 -14.76 22.51
C PRO A 890 22.89 -13.87 22.28
N VAL A 891 23.65 -13.66 23.35
CA VAL A 891 24.89 -12.88 23.32
C VAL A 891 26.06 -13.81 22.94
N THR A 892 26.60 -13.63 21.74
CA THR A 892 27.71 -14.40 21.17
C THR A 892 29.05 -13.66 21.25
N PHE A 893 29.02 -12.38 21.60
CA PHE A 893 30.18 -11.52 21.76
C PHE A 893 30.34 -11.09 23.22
N GLN A 894 31.45 -11.48 23.84
CA GLN A 894 31.82 -11.12 25.21
C GLN A 894 32.73 -9.90 25.21
N THR A 895 32.38 -8.89 26.00
CA THR A 895 33.19 -7.67 26.15
C THR A 895 34.26 -7.84 27.23
N LYS A 896 35.36 -7.11 27.06
CA LYS A 896 36.37 -6.86 28.08
C LYS A 896 36.70 -5.37 28.04
N TYR A 897 35.93 -4.58 28.78
CA TYR A 897 36.05 -3.13 28.77
C TYR A 897 37.44 -2.63 29.19
N GLN A 898 37.99 -1.70 28.40
CA GLN A 898 39.29 -1.07 28.57
C GLN A 898 39.08 0.41 28.95
N PRO A 899 38.93 0.73 30.25
CA PRO A 899 38.65 2.10 30.68
C PRO A 899 39.76 3.09 30.33
N ASP A 900 41.00 2.63 30.16
CA ASP A 900 42.14 3.49 29.80
C ASP A 900 42.05 4.08 28.38
N LEU A 901 41.15 3.56 27.53
CA LEU A 901 40.91 4.06 26.18
C LEU A 901 39.80 5.11 26.09
N VAL A 902 39.05 5.33 27.17
CA VAL A 902 37.89 6.25 27.22
C VAL A 902 38.13 7.28 28.31
N TRP A 903 38.13 8.56 27.96
CA TRP A 903 38.25 9.63 28.94
C TRP A 903 36.91 10.31 29.20
N THR A 904 36.66 10.61 30.48
CA THR A 904 35.52 11.42 30.93
C THR A 904 35.88 12.90 30.99
N LEU A 905 34.87 13.75 31.08
CA LEU A 905 35.01 15.17 31.29
C LEU A 905 35.92 15.53 32.48
N GLU A 906 35.77 14.83 33.61
CA GLU A 906 36.54 15.08 34.84
C GLU A 906 38.02 14.79 34.64
N GLN A 907 38.36 13.74 33.90
CA GLN A 907 39.73 13.41 33.56
C GLN A 907 40.35 14.48 32.65
N VAL A 908 39.59 15.01 31.69
CA VAL A 908 40.04 16.13 30.86
C VAL A 908 40.21 17.40 31.69
N LYS A 909 39.25 17.75 32.58
CA LYS A 909 39.36 18.88 33.51
C LYS A 909 40.66 18.78 34.32
N LYS A 910 40.92 17.62 34.93
CA LYS A 910 42.15 17.36 35.67
C LYS A 910 43.41 17.50 34.79
N ASN A 911 43.37 17.00 33.56
CA ASN A 911 44.52 17.13 32.64
C ASN A 911 44.80 18.58 32.22
N THR A 912 43.82 19.48 32.23
CA THR A 912 44.07 20.91 31.97
C THR A 912 44.92 21.57 33.05
N GLU A 913 44.88 21.04 34.28
CA GLU A 913 45.68 21.50 35.42
C GLU A 913 47.03 20.76 35.48
N ASP A 914 46.98 19.41 35.43
CA ASP A 914 48.14 18.55 35.65
C ASP A 914 49.07 18.46 34.42
N GLN A 915 48.55 18.69 33.21
CA GLN A 915 49.24 18.58 31.92
C GLN A 915 50.03 17.27 31.74
N THR A 916 49.50 16.17 32.27
CA THR A 916 50.15 14.85 32.24
C THR A 916 50.08 14.20 30.85
N TYR A 917 49.03 14.47 30.08
CA TYR A 917 48.85 14.01 28.70
C TYR A 917 48.84 15.18 27.72
N GLN A 918 49.43 14.97 26.54
CA GLN A 918 49.28 15.88 25.42
C GLN A 918 47.88 15.73 24.81
N HIS A 919 47.07 16.77 24.89
CA HIS A 919 45.73 16.81 24.33
C HIS A 919 45.77 17.24 22.87
N ILE A 920 45.35 16.37 21.95
CA ILE A 920 45.20 16.69 20.52
C ILE A 920 43.72 16.73 20.10
N ASP A 921 43.37 17.69 19.25
CA ASP A 921 42.01 17.93 18.75
C ASP A 921 41.95 17.78 17.23
N ALA A 922 41.07 16.89 16.76
CA ALA A 922 40.93 16.50 15.36
C ALA A 922 40.12 17.49 14.50
N ARG A 923 39.52 18.53 15.10
CA ARG A 923 38.71 19.52 14.39
C ARG A 923 39.56 20.38 13.45
N SER A 924 38.91 21.00 12.47
CA SER A 924 39.54 22.01 11.61
C SER A 924 40.07 23.19 12.43
N LYS A 925 41.18 23.78 11.98
CA LYS A 925 41.81 24.94 12.64
C LYS A 925 40.82 26.09 12.92
N ALA A 926 39.95 26.42 11.97
CA ALA A 926 38.93 27.47 12.15
C ALA A 926 37.94 27.20 13.29
N ARG A 927 37.52 25.94 13.50
CA ARG A 927 36.63 25.53 14.61
C ARG A 927 37.36 25.53 15.94
N PHE A 928 38.58 24.99 15.94
CA PHE A 928 39.45 24.97 17.11
C PHE A 928 39.77 26.38 17.63
N ASP A 929 40.06 27.31 16.71
CA ASP A 929 40.40 28.70 17.03
C ASP A 929 39.20 29.55 17.47
N GLY A 930 37.98 29.01 17.32
CA GLY A 930 36.72 29.70 17.62
C GLY A 930 36.22 30.66 16.52
N VAL A 931 36.84 30.62 15.33
CA VAL A 931 36.49 31.48 14.17
C VAL A 931 35.25 30.97 13.45
N ALA A 932 35.12 29.65 13.31
CA ALA A 932 33.95 29.00 12.73
C ALA A 932 32.99 28.53 13.82
N ALA A 933 31.69 28.69 13.58
CA ALA A 933 30.65 28.20 14.49
C ALA A 933 30.66 26.66 14.54
N GLU A 934 30.27 26.11 15.69
CA GLU A 934 30.08 24.68 15.84
C GLU A 934 28.78 24.25 15.13
N PRO A 935 28.75 23.07 14.46
CA PRO A 935 27.56 22.61 13.71
C PRO A 935 26.29 22.50 14.55
N ARG A 936 26.43 22.35 15.87
CA ARG A 936 25.31 22.28 16.80
C ARG A 936 25.07 23.61 17.49
N LYS A 937 23.80 24.02 17.50
CA LYS A 937 23.34 25.24 18.18
C LYS A 937 23.57 25.12 19.68
N GLY A 938 24.05 26.19 20.31
CA GLY A 938 24.22 26.29 21.75
C GLY A 938 25.58 25.83 22.29
N ILE A 939 26.51 25.40 21.42
CA ILE A 939 27.88 25.05 21.83
C ILE A 939 28.81 26.26 21.71
N ARG A 940 29.60 26.54 22.76
CA ARG A 940 30.57 27.65 22.76
C ARG A 940 31.69 27.41 21.73
N SER A 941 32.21 28.49 21.15
CA SER A 941 33.34 28.45 20.20
C SER A 941 34.68 28.46 20.92
N GLY A 942 35.67 27.73 20.40
CA GLY A 942 37.01 27.64 20.96
C GLY A 942 37.51 26.20 21.14
N HIS A 943 38.46 26.01 22.04
CA HIS A 943 39.06 24.72 22.36
C HIS A 943 39.38 24.57 23.84
N VAL A 944 39.72 23.34 24.24
CA VAL A 944 40.12 22.99 25.60
C VAL A 944 41.49 23.61 25.88
N PRO A 945 41.70 24.34 26.98
CA PRO A 945 42.99 24.95 27.28
C PRO A 945 44.15 23.95 27.24
N GLY A 946 45.26 24.33 26.60
CA GLY A 946 46.45 23.49 26.47
C GLY A 946 46.37 22.38 25.41
N SER A 947 45.22 22.20 24.75
CA SER A 947 45.11 21.28 23.61
C SER A 947 45.79 21.83 22.35
N LYS A 948 46.17 20.93 21.43
CA LYS A 948 46.76 21.26 20.13
C LYS A 948 45.87 20.79 18.99
N CYS A 949 45.75 21.63 17.95
CA CYS A 949 44.91 21.32 16.79
C CYS A 949 45.69 20.47 15.78
N ILE A 950 45.21 19.26 15.52
CA ILE A 950 45.73 18.37 14.48
C ILE A 950 44.53 17.93 13.64
N PRO A 951 44.13 18.70 12.61
CA PRO A 951 42.98 18.36 11.79
C PRO A 951 43.13 16.96 11.19
N PHE A 952 42.13 16.09 11.39
CA PHE A 952 42.22 14.69 10.95
C PHE A 952 42.62 14.49 9.46
N PRO A 953 42.26 15.36 8.49
CA PRO A 953 42.68 15.16 7.10
C PRO A 953 44.20 15.22 6.93
N GLN A 954 44.93 15.82 7.88
CA GLN A 954 46.39 15.82 7.85
C GLN A 954 46.98 14.44 8.18
N MET A 955 46.22 13.51 8.77
CA MET A 955 46.66 12.14 8.99
C MET A 955 46.54 11.28 7.74
N LEU A 956 45.85 11.77 6.71
CA LEU A 956 45.55 11.05 5.49
C LEU A 956 46.31 11.65 4.29
N ASP A 957 46.55 10.85 3.26
CA ASP A 957 47.02 11.34 1.97
C ASP A 957 45.88 11.75 1.03
N SER A 958 46.21 12.17 -0.19
CA SER A 958 45.23 12.60 -1.19
C SER A 958 44.24 11.51 -1.62
N SER A 959 44.58 10.23 -1.42
CA SER A 959 43.72 9.08 -1.70
C SER A 959 42.89 8.64 -0.48
N GLN A 960 42.86 9.45 0.57
CA GLN A 960 42.17 9.17 1.83
C GLN A 960 42.72 7.92 2.55
N THR A 961 43.97 7.52 2.27
CA THR A 961 44.67 6.48 3.03
C THR A 961 45.46 7.07 4.18
N LEU A 962 45.59 6.30 5.26
CA LEU A 962 46.34 6.71 6.44
C LEU A 962 47.82 6.80 6.09
N LEU A 963 48.45 7.92 6.44
CA LEU A 963 49.85 8.16 6.07
C LEU A 963 50.79 7.07 6.61
N PRO A 964 51.93 6.83 5.92
CA PRO A 964 53.01 5.99 6.42
C PRO A 964 53.56 6.49 7.78
N ALA A 965 54.10 5.56 8.58
CA ALA A 965 54.56 5.83 9.94
C ALA A 965 55.61 6.97 10.03
N ASP A 966 56.56 7.02 9.11
CA ASP A 966 57.60 8.08 9.04
C ASP A 966 56.98 9.46 8.80
N GLN A 967 55.96 9.55 7.95
CA GLN A 967 55.27 10.80 7.66
C GLN A 967 54.34 11.24 8.79
N LEU A 968 53.64 10.29 9.43
CA LEU A 968 52.81 10.56 10.60
C LEU A 968 53.66 11.08 11.77
N GLN A 969 54.80 10.43 12.04
CA GLN A 969 55.73 10.88 13.08
C GLN A 969 56.20 12.30 12.80
N LYS A 970 56.65 12.59 11.57
CA LYS A 970 57.12 13.92 11.18
C LYS A 970 56.03 15.00 11.35
N LYS A 971 54.77 14.70 11.01
CA LYS A 971 53.66 15.64 11.19
C LYS A 971 53.35 15.94 12.64
N LEU A 972 53.33 14.91 13.49
CA LEU A 972 53.10 15.08 14.93
C LEU A 972 54.24 15.89 15.58
N GLU A 973 55.49 15.62 15.20
CA GLU A 973 56.67 16.36 15.68
C GLU A 973 56.64 17.85 15.25
N GLN A 974 56.17 18.14 14.03
CA GLN A 974 56.00 19.52 13.54
C GLN A 974 54.98 20.32 14.36
N GLU A 975 53.93 19.67 14.84
CA GLU A 975 52.94 20.26 15.77
C GLU A 975 53.43 20.20 17.26
N GLY A 976 54.67 19.75 17.47
CA GLY A 976 55.32 19.66 18.77
C GLY A 976 54.72 18.58 19.69
N ILE A 977 54.18 17.51 19.12
CA ILE A 977 53.74 16.32 19.88
C ILE A 977 54.91 15.36 20.00
N SER A 978 55.33 15.07 21.22
CA SER A 978 56.37 14.08 21.51
C SER A 978 55.74 12.69 21.64
N LEU A 979 56.28 11.71 20.90
CA LEU A 979 55.88 10.31 21.03
C LEU A 979 56.42 9.64 22.30
N ASP A 980 57.25 10.29 23.12
CA ASP A 980 57.67 9.71 24.40
C ASP A 980 56.67 10.00 25.53
N LYS A 981 55.86 11.04 25.36
CA LYS A 981 54.82 11.44 26.31
C LYS A 981 53.49 10.75 25.98
N PRO A 982 52.60 10.59 26.98
CA PRO A 982 51.27 10.08 26.72
C PRO A 982 50.41 11.14 25.99
N VAL A 983 49.48 10.67 25.17
CA VAL A 983 48.66 11.50 24.26
C VAL A 983 47.21 11.07 24.40
N MET A 984 46.29 12.04 24.42
CA MET A 984 44.84 11.82 24.37
C MET A 984 44.26 12.56 23.18
N ALA A 985 43.21 12.02 22.56
CA ALA A 985 42.55 12.62 21.40
C ALA A 985 41.10 13.08 21.69
N SER A 986 40.69 14.17 21.04
CA SER A 986 39.30 14.67 21.07
C SER A 986 38.91 15.24 19.72
N CYS A 987 37.62 15.53 19.52
CA CYS A 987 37.16 16.25 18.34
C CYS A 987 35.85 17.00 18.65
N GLY A 988 34.94 17.09 17.69
CA GLY A 988 33.59 17.61 17.95
C GLY A 988 32.71 16.66 18.78
N THR A 989 32.72 15.35 18.45
CA THR A 989 31.70 14.38 18.89
C THR A 989 32.26 12.97 19.11
N GLY A 990 33.57 12.83 19.34
CA GLY A 990 34.24 11.54 19.52
C GLY A 990 34.59 10.77 18.22
N VAL A 991 33.99 11.08 17.07
CA VAL A 991 34.18 10.30 15.82
C VAL A 991 35.56 10.50 15.19
N THR A 992 35.93 11.72 14.77
CA THR A 992 37.20 11.96 14.05
C THR A 992 38.43 11.93 14.96
N ALA A 993 38.24 12.00 16.28
CA ALA A 993 39.28 11.78 17.27
C ALA A 993 39.90 10.37 17.14
N CYS A 994 39.07 9.38 16.80
CA CYS A 994 39.51 8.00 16.59
C CYS A 994 40.48 7.85 15.41
N ILE A 995 40.50 8.79 14.43
CA ILE A 995 41.48 8.80 13.33
C ILE A 995 42.87 9.19 13.86
N LEU A 996 42.94 10.15 14.79
CA LEU A 996 44.20 10.50 15.46
C LEU A 996 44.71 9.33 16.29
N ALA A 997 43.81 8.65 17.03
CA ALA A 997 44.13 7.46 17.79
C ALA A 997 44.61 6.29 16.88
N LEU A 998 43.98 6.11 15.71
CA LEU A 998 44.38 5.12 14.70
C LEU A 998 45.80 5.41 14.18
N GLY A 999 46.10 6.67 13.85
CA GLY A 999 47.43 7.08 13.39
C GLY A 999 48.52 6.90 14.47
N LEU A 1000 48.23 7.25 15.72
CA LEU A 1000 49.13 7.01 16.84
C LEU A 1000 49.33 5.50 17.11
N HIS A 1001 48.29 4.69 16.94
CA HIS A 1001 48.39 3.23 17.05
C HIS A 1001 49.39 2.65 16.04
N ARG A 1002 49.38 3.13 14.79
CA ARG A 1002 50.40 2.78 13.78
C ARG A 1002 51.82 3.16 14.20
N LEU A 1003 51.99 4.21 15.01
CA LEU A 1003 53.28 4.61 15.57
C LEU A 1003 53.66 3.81 16.84
N GLY A 1004 52.91 2.75 17.17
CA GLY A 1004 53.15 1.91 18.35
C GLY A 1004 52.50 2.44 19.65
N LYS A 1005 51.73 3.53 19.60
CA LYS A 1005 50.96 4.03 20.76
C LYS A 1005 49.60 3.34 20.80
N THR A 1006 49.54 2.17 21.41
CA THR A 1006 48.32 1.35 21.45
C THR A 1006 47.26 1.87 22.44
N ASN A 1007 47.66 2.59 23.48
CA ASN A 1007 46.80 3.12 24.55
C ASN A 1007 46.62 4.64 24.42
N VAL A 1008 45.82 5.05 23.44
CA VAL A 1008 45.46 6.47 23.22
C VAL A 1008 44.01 6.67 23.65
N PRO A 1009 43.77 7.30 24.80
CA PRO A 1009 42.41 7.61 25.22
C PRO A 1009 41.74 8.61 24.28
N VAL A 1010 40.45 8.38 24.02
CA VAL A 1010 39.58 9.33 23.34
C VAL A 1010 38.63 9.95 24.36
N TYR A 1011 38.57 11.28 24.38
CA TYR A 1011 37.54 11.99 25.12
C TYR A 1011 36.21 11.91 24.35
N ASP A 1012 35.33 11.04 24.84
CA ASP A 1012 34.15 10.59 24.08
C ASP A 1012 33.12 11.69 23.86
N GLY A 1013 32.73 12.39 24.93
CA GLY A 1013 31.85 13.56 24.88
C GLY A 1013 32.43 14.73 24.07
N SER A 1014 33.77 14.78 23.96
CA SER A 1014 34.51 15.68 23.06
C SER A 1014 34.11 17.16 23.26
N TRP A 1015 34.34 18.03 22.25
CA TRP A 1015 33.99 19.45 22.36
C TRP A 1015 32.49 19.69 22.57
N THR A 1016 31.61 18.79 22.11
CA THR A 1016 30.17 18.94 22.34
C THR A 1016 29.84 18.94 23.83
N GLU A 1017 30.43 18.03 24.61
CA GLU A 1017 30.22 17.99 26.06
C GLU A 1017 30.94 19.16 26.76
N TRP A 1018 32.22 19.39 26.43
CA TRP A 1018 33.00 20.45 27.05
C TRP A 1018 32.43 21.85 26.78
N GLY A 1019 32.13 22.16 25.52
CA GLY A 1019 31.66 23.46 25.07
C GLY A 1019 30.22 23.76 25.51
N ALA A 1020 29.43 22.75 25.88
CA ALA A 1020 28.08 22.91 26.40
C ALA A 1020 28.03 23.29 27.89
N GLN A 1021 29.05 22.93 28.68
CA GLN A 1021 29.10 23.27 30.10
C GLN A 1021 29.58 24.72 30.30
N GLU A 1022 28.95 25.50 31.16
CA GLU A 1022 29.36 26.90 31.39
C GLU A 1022 30.62 27.01 32.26
N ASP A 1023 30.85 26.05 33.16
CA ASP A 1023 31.94 26.03 34.15
C ASP A 1023 33.28 25.51 33.60
N THR A 1024 33.30 24.94 32.39
CA THR A 1024 34.55 24.51 31.75
C THR A 1024 35.28 25.70 31.10
N PRO A 1025 36.61 25.82 31.30
CA PRO A 1025 37.39 26.90 30.69
C PRO A 1025 37.52 26.72 29.18
N VAL A 1026 37.54 27.83 28.44
CA VAL A 1026 37.64 27.85 26.98
C VAL A 1026 38.77 28.77 26.56
N SER A 1027 39.66 28.28 25.70
CA SER A 1027 40.69 29.08 25.05
C SER A 1027 40.26 29.42 23.62
N THR A 1028 40.63 30.63 23.18
CA THR A 1028 40.43 31.10 21.80
C THR A 1028 41.74 31.63 21.25
N SER A 1029 41.87 31.71 19.93
CA SER A 1029 43.09 32.26 19.30
C SER A 1029 43.33 33.76 19.59
N THR A 1030 42.36 34.45 20.23
CA THR A 1030 42.44 35.85 20.67
C THR A 1030 42.84 36.04 22.15
N SER A 1031 43.07 34.97 22.90
CA SER A 1031 43.39 34.97 24.34
C SER A 1031 44.73 34.36 24.66
#